data_AF-A0A1G8BNC2-F1
#
_entry.id   AF-A0A1G8BNC2-F1
#
_cell.length_a   1.000
_cell.length_b   1.000
_cell.length_c   1.000
_cell.angle_alpha   90.00
_cell.angle_beta   90.00
_cell.angle_gamma   90.00
#
_symmetry.space_group_name_H-M   'P 1'
#
loop_
_entity.id
_entity.type
_entity.pdbx_description
1 polymer ?
#
loop_
_entity_poly.entity_id
_entity_poly.type
_entity_poly.pdbx_seq_one_letter_code
_entity_poly.pdbx_strand_id
1 'polypeptide(L)'
;MKLLLLFISLIISADLFAQEVSLYDIEKRLREGDKNALFEIAPYFDSQKEITEYLGYHIIQTTESNVAKRITLENTLFIEQEMVITEETKADEFLMFLHKNIAKIYFSELTAAFMITPLTNRPARVAFREMPNTAYDLLRPQYSKLLKREWVKEYKIDSFIRAKDPKALLLIASAFYNKRYRFNEHNFDKEECIYLLQLLTGVEMAVDDDRNILSFHIEKEFYSDAALNMLIYFAENYVKFIWDKEQKKFVNKEMTVVPIGNEHELFARLNSKKDAVALNAFIKLTTCTPGTVVQLAKEYDHADIPASYYIPQFPYRFLQQLVVLTQYCVGNNIDFIGSEALRNDIAKLSKHLSFTERRELEDKLIRTLTLDDITALEYWTLIREQNWNLIFSTGRIVDIFYSKHWQEMVNNDRYLKLYLKKGYLYDNLGIVGNCGEFLLKFINNGNVVCEKLERLQTDDKDIKQQVISAKALCAEPIHGPDGISHYWEGNNDSSITDIAAKIREIKWSEVNQEDKERALIKLLALTSYNQIDTVLNEIEEIKFEKIKYIDKYSFMKKDWGFLFEAGFNSRGYRKEFLHHYKALSEYDLYAYYLKKGGIDYQNPDGTLDYDKIYDILKHNIVDSFVGGGGAWRDNEVYSVIKLLEITHNSTLGFPKKRCNSAGVYGCNAANRATAWRQYLVDHHLLKQTHDEPVSFNYR
;
A
#
# COMPACT_ATOMS: atom_id res chain seq x y z
N MET A 1 -28.23 -7.73 76.03
CA MET A 1 -27.00 -7.02 75.60
C MET A 1 -25.98 -7.93 74.90
N LYS A 2 -25.63 -9.12 75.44
CA LYS A 2 -24.69 -10.06 74.77
C LYS A 2 -25.17 -10.64 73.42
N LEU A 3 -26.48 -10.83 73.22
CA LEU A 3 -27.02 -11.33 71.93
C LEU A 3 -27.05 -10.26 70.82
N LEU A 4 -27.18 -8.97 71.19
CA LEU A 4 -27.20 -7.84 70.25
C LEU A 4 -25.78 -7.52 69.74
N LEU A 5 -24.76 -7.67 70.61
CA LEU A 5 -23.35 -7.56 70.24
C LEU A 5 -22.89 -8.72 69.33
N LEU A 6 -23.44 -9.93 69.48
CA LEU A 6 -23.13 -11.04 68.58
C LEU A 6 -23.71 -10.84 67.17
N PHE A 7 -24.93 -10.29 67.07
CA PHE A 7 -25.57 -9.97 65.78
C PHE A 7 -24.90 -8.81 65.06
N ILE A 8 -24.46 -7.77 65.79
CA ILE A 8 -23.72 -6.64 65.21
C ILE A 8 -22.29 -7.06 64.80
N SER A 9 -21.66 -7.97 65.55
CA SER A 9 -20.36 -8.56 65.17
C SER A 9 -20.45 -9.43 63.92
N LEU A 10 -21.55 -10.18 63.71
CA LEU A 10 -21.76 -11.00 62.52
C LEU A 10 -22.07 -10.18 61.26
N ILE A 11 -22.79 -9.05 61.41
CA ILE A 11 -23.11 -8.15 60.29
C ILE A 11 -21.87 -7.32 59.88
N ILE A 12 -21.04 -6.88 60.84
CA ILE A 12 -19.81 -6.13 60.54
C ILE A 12 -18.71 -7.05 59.99
N SER A 13 -18.68 -8.34 60.35
CA SER A 13 -17.72 -9.29 59.75
C SER A 13 -18.07 -9.73 58.33
N ALA A 14 -19.31 -9.59 57.86
CA ALA A 14 -19.66 -9.94 56.47
C ALA A 14 -19.14 -8.89 55.47
N ASP A 15 -19.19 -7.60 55.84
CA ASP A 15 -18.70 -6.50 54.98
C ASP A 15 -17.17 -6.31 55.04
N LEU A 16 -16.50 -6.81 56.09
CA LEU A 16 -15.03 -6.73 56.24
C LEU A 16 -14.26 -7.86 55.52
N PHE A 17 -14.95 -8.89 55.01
CA PHE A 17 -14.35 -9.96 54.19
C PHE A 17 -14.77 -9.92 52.72
N ALA A 18 -15.57 -8.93 52.31
CA ALA A 18 -15.75 -8.61 50.89
C ALA A 18 -14.48 -7.90 50.39
N GLN A 19 -13.39 -8.65 50.21
CA GLN A 19 -12.35 -8.23 49.28
C GLN A 19 -13.06 -7.93 47.95
N GLU A 20 -12.93 -6.72 47.42
CA GLU A 20 -13.37 -6.42 46.05
C GLU A 20 -12.70 -7.46 45.14
N VAL A 21 -13.44 -8.51 44.76
CA VAL A 21 -12.93 -9.51 43.83
C VAL A 21 -12.73 -8.78 42.51
N SER A 22 -11.50 -8.79 42.00
CA SER A 22 -11.24 -8.13 40.73
C SER A 22 -12.01 -8.86 39.62
N LEU A 23 -12.55 -8.13 38.64
CA LEU A 23 -13.11 -8.74 37.42
C LEU A 23 -12.14 -9.75 36.78
N TYR A 24 -10.83 -9.53 36.92
CA TYR A 24 -9.78 -10.43 36.45
C TYR A 24 -9.62 -11.71 37.29
N ASP A 25 -9.96 -11.69 38.58
CA ASP A 25 -10.00 -12.91 39.40
C ASP A 25 -11.19 -13.79 39.00
N ILE A 26 -12.33 -13.15 38.72
CA ILE A 26 -13.53 -13.82 38.18
C ILE A 26 -13.21 -14.41 36.80
N GLU A 27 -12.56 -13.64 35.92
CA GLU A 27 -12.10 -14.12 34.62
C GLU A 27 -11.20 -15.35 34.74
N LYS A 28 -10.19 -15.30 35.62
CA LYS A 28 -9.29 -16.45 35.84
C LYS A 28 -10.08 -17.69 36.27
N ARG A 29 -11.02 -17.55 37.19
CA ARG A 29 -11.88 -18.66 37.65
C ARG A 29 -12.80 -19.18 36.53
N LEU A 30 -13.33 -18.31 35.69
CA LEU A 30 -14.09 -18.72 34.50
C LEU A 30 -13.24 -19.58 33.55
N ARG A 31 -11.96 -19.22 33.36
CA ARG A 31 -11.01 -19.99 32.54
C ARG A 31 -10.64 -21.33 33.15
N GLU A 32 -10.73 -21.46 34.47
CA GLU A 32 -10.52 -22.72 35.22
C GLU A 32 -11.79 -23.58 35.31
N GLY A 33 -12.90 -23.13 34.72
CA GLY A 33 -14.17 -23.87 34.69
C GLY A 33 -15.01 -23.73 35.95
N ASP A 34 -14.75 -22.72 36.79
CA ASP A 34 -15.59 -22.42 37.96
C ASP A 34 -16.94 -21.83 37.51
N LYS A 35 -17.96 -22.69 37.52
CA LYS A 35 -19.32 -22.33 37.12
C LYS A 35 -19.93 -21.23 38.01
N ASN A 36 -19.52 -21.09 39.27
CA ASN A 36 -20.05 -20.05 40.15
C ASN A 36 -19.60 -18.65 39.71
N ALA A 37 -18.44 -18.54 39.06
CA ALA A 37 -17.93 -17.27 38.54
C ALA A 37 -18.87 -16.64 37.49
N LEU A 38 -19.71 -17.43 36.80
CA LEU A 38 -20.76 -16.91 35.90
C LEU A 38 -21.83 -16.11 36.66
N PHE A 39 -22.17 -16.50 37.89
CA PHE A 39 -23.12 -15.74 38.71
C PHE A 39 -22.45 -14.52 39.34
N GLU A 40 -21.18 -14.63 39.71
CA GLU A 40 -20.42 -13.56 40.34
C GLU A 40 -20.08 -12.42 39.37
N ILE A 41 -19.93 -12.69 38.07
CA ILE A 41 -19.71 -11.63 37.07
C ILE A 41 -20.98 -10.84 36.75
N ALA A 42 -22.16 -11.42 36.96
CA ALA A 42 -23.43 -10.83 36.52
C ALA A 42 -23.74 -9.45 37.14
N PRO A 43 -23.52 -9.18 38.44
CA PRO A 43 -23.75 -7.85 39.03
C PRO A 43 -22.97 -6.73 38.35
N TYR A 44 -21.84 -7.04 37.72
CA TYR A 44 -21.02 -6.04 37.03
C TYR A 44 -21.61 -5.61 35.69
N PHE A 45 -22.58 -6.35 35.10
CA PHE A 45 -23.20 -6.02 33.81
C PHE A 45 -23.92 -4.66 33.81
N ASP A 46 -24.32 -4.15 34.99
CA ASP A 46 -24.96 -2.85 35.13
C ASP A 46 -24.04 -1.79 35.78
N SER A 47 -22.83 -2.17 36.18
CA SER A 47 -21.88 -1.26 36.84
C SER A 47 -21.38 -0.17 35.88
N GLN A 48 -21.61 1.08 36.26
CA GLN A 48 -21.11 2.27 35.56
C GLN A 48 -19.78 2.77 36.14
N LYS A 49 -19.15 2.02 37.04
CA LYS A 49 -17.86 2.38 37.62
C LYS A 49 -16.82 2.41 36.50
N GLU A 50 -16.23 3.59 36.29
CA GLU A 50 -15.16 3.77 35.33
C GLU A 50 -13.91 3.04 35.79
N ILE A 51 -13.27 2.35 34.86
CA ILE A 51 -12.00 1.65 35.07
C ILE A 51 -11.09 1.92 33.88
N THR A 52 -9.79 1.88 34.17
CA THR A 52 -8.75 1.99 33.16
C THR A 52 -8.21 0.60 32.85
N GLU A 53 -8.28 0.20 31.58
CA GLU A 53 -7.63 -1.00 31.08
C GLU A 53 -6.39 -0.64 30.25
N TYR A 54 -5.42 -1.56 30.25
CA TYR A 54 -4.19 -1.40 29.50
C TYR A 54 -4.11 -2.48 28.42
N LEU A 55 -4.07 -2.06 27.16
CA LEU A 55 -3.84 -2.93 26.00
C LEU A 55 -2.46 -2.60 25.42
N GLY A 56 -1.43 -3.29 25.89
CA GLY A 56 -0.05 -2.91 25.62
C GLY A 56 0.26 -1.50 26.13
N TYR A 57 0.54 -0.56 25.22
CA TYR A 57 0.77 0.86 25.55
C TYR A 57 -0.49 1.73 25.44
N HIS A 58 -1.62 1.18 25.01
CA HIS A 58 -2.89 1.91 24.92
C HIS A 58 -3.59 1.93 26.29
N ILE A 59 -4.03 3.12 26.68
CA ILE A 59 -4.86 3.35 27.87
C ILE A 59 -6.31 3.45 27.40
N ILE A 60 -7.16 2.53 27.85
CA ILE A 60 -8.58 2.48 27.50
C ILE A 60 -9.38 2.87 28.73
N GLN A 61 -10.16 3.95 28.63
CA GLN A 61 -11.15 4.29 29.64
C GLN A 61 -12.46 3.60 29.28
N THR A 62 -12.99 2.80 30.21
CA THR A 62 -14.20 1.99 30.01
C THR A 62 -14.95 1.81 31.33
N THR A 63 -16.00 1.01 31.35
CA THR A 63 -16.77 0.67 32.55
C THR A 63 -16.59 -0.79 32.95
N GLU A 64 -16.82 -1.09 34.23
CA GLU A 64 -16.90 -2.49 34.71
C GLU A 64 -17.93 -3.31 33.92
N SER A 65 -19.04 -2.70 33.47
CA SER A 65 -20.04 -3.36 32.60
C SER A 65 -19.47 -3.87 31.29
N ASN A 66 -18.73 -3.02 30.56
CA ASN A 66 -18.14 -3.40 29.28
C ASN A 66 -17.11 -4.51 29.45
N VAL A 67 -16.30 -4.43 30.53
CA VAL A 67 -15.29 -5.45 30.85
C VAL A 67 -15.94 -6.78 31.24
N ALA A 68 -16.97 -6.76 32.08
CA ALA A 68 -17.71 -7.96 32.49
C ALA A 68 -18.37 -8.68 31.30
N LYS A 69 -18.99 -7.93 30.39
CA LYS A 69 -19.59 -8.47 29.16
C LYS A 69 -18.53 -9.09 28.25
N ARG A 70 -17.40 -8.39 28.02
CA ARG A 70 -16.27 -8.93 27.25
C ARG A 70 -15.73 -10.21 27.87
N ILE A 71 -15.43 -10.22 29.18
CA ILE A 71 -14.93 -11.42 29.89
C ILE A 71 -15.92 -12.58 29.73
N THR A 72 -17.22 -12.31 29.82
CA THR A 72 -18.25 -13.34 29.63
C THR A 72 -18.21 -13.87 28.19
N LEU A 73 -18.16 -13.00 27.17
CA LEU A 73 -18.05 -13.39 25.76
C LEU A 73 -16.76 -14.20 25.47
N GLU A 74 -15.63 -13.85 26.08
CA GLU A 74 -14.36 -14.56 25.89
C GLU A 74 -14.33 -15.97 26.52
N ASN A 75 -15.20 -16.21 27.52
CA ASN A 75 -15.23 -17.44 28.33
C ASN A 75 -16.53 -18.25 28.18
N THR A 76 -17.43 -17.83 27.30
CA THR A 76 -18.67 -18.55 26.98
C THR A 76 -18.80 -18.72 25.47
N LEU A 77 -19.55 -19.73 25.05
CA LEU A 77 -19.83 -20.01 23.64
C LEU A 77 -21.33 -20.27 23.45
N PHE A 78 -22.19 -19.45 24.05
CA PHE A 78 -23.62 -19.59 23.84
C PHE A 78 -23.98 -19.23 22.39
N ILE A 79 -24.82 -20.04 21.75
CA ILE A 79 -25.30 -19.74 20.39
C ILE A 79 -26.39 -18.66 20.44
N GLU A 80 -26.68 -18.01 19.33
CA GLU A 80 -27.69 -16.94 19.26
C GLU A 80 -29.07 -17.37 19.76
N GLN A 81 -29.45 -18.65 19.56
CA GLN A 81 -30.72 -19.21 20.05
C GLN A 81 -30.73 -19.45 21.58
N GLU A 82 -29.56 -19.44 22.22
CA GLU A 82 -29.42 -19.60 23.67
C GLU A 82 -29.38 -18.23 24.36
N MET A 83 -28.43 -17.38 23.98
CA MET A 83 -28.28 -16.03 24.50
C MET A 83 -27.36 -15.19 23.60
N VAL A 84 -27.73 -13.93 23.37
CA VAL A 84 -26.88 -12.91 22.74
C VAL A 84 -26.52 -11.88 23.80
N ILE A 85 -25.24 -11.73 24.11
CA ILE A 85 -24.75 -10.69 25.02
C ILE A 85 -24.39 -9.47 24.18
N THR A 86 -25.07 -8.35 24.43
CA THR A 86 -24.84 -7.06 23.78
C THR A 86 -24.44 -6.01 24.82
N GLU A 87 -24.13 -4.79 24.35
CA GLU A 87 -23.91 -3.64 25.24
C GLU A 87 -25.14 -3.32 26.11
N GLU A 88 -26.34 -3.72 25.67
CA GLU A 88 -27.60 -3.44 26.36
C GLU A 88 -27.99 -4.51 27.37
N THR A 89 -27.41 -5.72 27.29
CA THR A 89 -27.71 -6.84 28.19
C THR A 89 -27.51 -6.44 29.65
N LYS A 90 -28.54 -6.72 30.47
CA LYS A 90 -28.61 -6.36 31.89
C LYS A 90 -28.26 -7.53 32.80
N ALA A 91 -27.92 -7.24 34.05
CA ALA A 91 -27.54 -8.28 35.03
C ALA A 91 -28.71 -9.25 35.30
N ASP A 92 -29.94 -8.73 35.39
CA ASP A 92 -31.14 -9.53 35.63
C ASP A 92 -31.46 -10.48 34.47
N GLU A 93 -31.34 -10.00 33.23
CA GLU A 93 -31.48 -10.81 32.02
C GLU A 93 -30.47 -11.97 32.00
N PHE A 94 -29.19 -11.67 32.27
CA PHE A 94 -28.14 -12.68 32.31
C PHE A 94 -28.35 -13.69 33.45
N LEU A 95 -28.70 -13.23 34.66
CA LEU A 95 -29.03 -14.10 35.79
C LEU A 95 -30.23 -15.00 35.51
N MET A 96 -31.29 -14.45 34.90
CA MET A 96 -32.46 -15.23 34.47
C MET A 96 -32.07 -16.32 33.48
N PHE A 97 -31.22 -16.00 32.50
CA PHE A 97 -30.67 -16.98 31.58
C PHE A 97 -29.86 -18.07 32.30
N LEU A 98 -28.95 -17.69 33.20
CA LEU A 98 -28.13 -18.62 33.98
C LEU A 98 -28.99 -19.55 34.84
N HIS A 99 -29.91 -19.02 35.65
CA HIS A 99 -30.79 -19.82 36.50
C HIS A 99 -31.64 -20.82 35.68
N LYS A 100 -32.14 -20.40 34.52
CA LYS A 100 -32.93 -21.26 33.63
C LYS A 100 -32.09 -22.40 33.03
N ASN A 101 -30.81 -22.16 32.76
CA ASN A 101 -29.98 -23.07 31.96
C ASN A 101 -28.80 -23.72 32.71
N ILE A 102 -28.60 -23.44 34.00
CA ILE A 102 -27.37 -23.83 34.73
C ILE A 102 -27.07 -25.33 34.73
N ALA A 103 -28.11 -26.16 34.70
CA ALA A 103 -28.01 -27.61 34.63
C ALA A 103 -27.50 -28.10 33.26
N LYS A 104 -27.69 -27.30 32.21
CA LYS A 104 -27.24 -27.58 30.84
C LYS A 104 -25.88 -26.95 30.53
N ILE A 105 -25.53 -25.86 31.21
CA ILE A 105 -24.22 -25.21 31.07
C ILE A 105 -23.14 -26.16 31.58
N TYR A 106 -22.11 -26.41 30.79
CA TYR A 106 -20.93 -27.17 31.19
C TYR A 106 -19.65 -26.49 30.70
N PHE A 107 -18.53 -26.74 31.38
CA PHE A 107 -17.22 -26.27 30.93
C PHE A 107 -16.60 -27.31 29.98
N SER A 108 -16.14 -26.86 28.82
CA SER A 108 -15.52 -27.73 27.82
C SER A 108 -14.01 -27.55 27.83
N GLU A 109 -13.28 -28.60 28.21
CA GLU A 109 -11.81 -28.63 28.17
C GLU A 109 -11.25 -28.39 26.76
N LEU A 110 -12.00 -28.73 25.71
CA LEU A 110 -11.58 -28.51 24.32
C LEU A 110 -11.58 -27.02 23.92
N THR A 111 -12.44 -26.21 24.53
CA THR A 111 -12.61 -24.79 24.20
C THR A 111 -12.11 -23.85 25.31
N ALA A 112 -11.85 -24.39 26.50
CA ALA A 112 -11.65 -23.63 27.73
C ALA A 112 -12.72 -22.54 27.89
N ALA A 113 -13.98 -22.93 27.73
CA ALA A 113 -15.15 -22.05 27.77
C ALA A 113 -16.42 -22.80 28.20
N PHE A 114 -17.40 -22.06 28.73
CA PHE A 114 -18.72 -22.58 29.07
C PHE A 114 -19.64 -22.66 27.85
N MET A 115 -20.40 -23.74 27.77
CA MET A 115 -21.27 -24.06 26.62
C MET A 115 -22.57 -24.70 27.09
N ILE A 116 -23.62 -24.60 26.27
CA ILE A 116 -24.84 -25.42 26.40
C ILE A 116 -24.91 -26.40 25.22
N THR A 117 -24.91 -25.90 23.98
CA THR A 117 -24.89 -26.76 22.78
C THR A 117 -23.49 -27.37 22.56
N PRO A 118 -23.34 -28.71 22.55
CA PRO A 118 -22.06 -29.37 22.29
C PRO A 118 -21.47 -29.06 20.92
N LEU A 119 -20.14 -29.08 20.79
CA LEU A 119 -19.43 -28.83 19.53
C LEU A 119 -19.96 -29.72 18.38
N THR A 120 -20.20 -31.00 18.64
CA THR A 120 -20.68 -31.97 17.64
C THR A 120 -22.10 -31.70 17.14
N ASN A 121 -22.84 -30.79 17.78
CA ASN A 121 -24.19 -30.39 17.40
C ASN A 121 -24.22 -29.00 16.77
N ARG A 122 -23.05 -28.38 16.53
CA ARG A 122 -22.94 -27.08 15.88
C ARG A 122 -22.60 -27.27 14.40
N PRO A 123 -23.19 -26.46 13.51
CA PRO A 123 -22.80 -26.48 12.11
C PRO A 123 -21.42 -25.83 11.93
N ALA A 124 -20.61 -26.38 11.02
CA ALA A 124 -19.42 -25.72 10.51
C ALA A 124 -19.28 -26.03 9.01
N ARG A 125 -19.15 -25.00 8.19
CA ARG A 125 -18.84 -25.17 6.76
C ARG A 125 -17.34 -25.36 6.62
N VAL A 126 -16.94 -26.46 5.97
CA VAL A 126 -15.54 -26.80 5.74
C VAL A 126 -15.32 -27.20 4.30
N ALA A 127 -14.20 -26.77 3.72
CA ALA A 127 -13.73 -27.20 2.42
C ALA A 127 -12.27 -27.65 2.50
N PHE A 128 -11.87 -28.54 1.59
CA PHE A 128 -10.52 -29.06 1.53
C PHE A 128 -9.96 -28.93 0.12
N ARG A 129 -8.67 -28.61 0.02
CA ARG A 129 -7.93 -28.68 -1.24
C ARG A 129 -6.58 -29.33 -1.05
N GLU A 130 -6.02 -29.83 -2.14
CA GLU A 130 -4.64 -30.28 -2.16
C GLU A 130 -3.71 -29.15 -1.74
N MET A 131 -2.64 -29.50 -1.03
CA MET A 131 -1.64 -28.54 -0.61
C MET A 131 -0.62 -28.31 -1.73
N PRO A 132 -0.26 -27.06 -2.05
CA PRO A 132 0.85 -26.79 -2.96
C PRO A 132 2.12 -27.48 -2.48
N ASN A 133 2.83 -28.18 -3.38
CA ASN A 133 4.12 -28.82 -3.08
C ASN A 133 5.11 -27.81 -2.53
N THR A 134 5.09 -26.58 -3.05
CA THR A 134 5.91 -25.48 -2.53
C THR A 134 5.61 -25.12 -1.08
N ALA A 135 4.33 -25.07 -0.69
CA ALA A 135 3.94 -24.87 0.70
C ALA A 135 4.37 -26.07 1.56
N TYR A 136 4.15 -27.30 1.07
CA TYR A 136 4.55 -28.52 1.76
C TYR A 136 6.08 -28.58 2.01
N ASP A 137 6.89 -28.22 1.01
CA ASP A 137 8.35 -28.21 1.11
C ASP A 137 8.87 -27.17 2.11
N LEU A 138 8.13 -26.06 2.29
CA LEU A 138 8.43 -25.04 3.31
C LEU A 138 8.05 -25.50 4.73
N LEU A 139 6.96 -26.24 4.86
CA LEU A 139 6.45 -26.72 6.15
C LEU A 139 7.18 -27.97 6.63
N ARG A 140 7.51 -28.91 5.75
CA ARG A 140 8.07 -30.22 6.09
C ARG A 140 9.31 -30.16 6.99
N PRO A 141 10.31 -29.27 6.77
CA PRO A 141 11.45 -29.14 7.66
C PRO A 141 11.08 -28.72 9.09
N GLN A 142 9.94 -28.05 9.27
CA GLN A 142 9.47 -27.54 10.56
C GLN A 142 8.83 -28.63 11.42
N TYR A 143 8.42 -29.78 10.85
CA TYR A 143 7.71 -30.84 11.57
C TYR A 143 8.39 -31.25 12.89
N SER A 144 9.71 -31.49 12.84
CA SER A 144 10.46 -31.90 14.04
C SER A 144 10.56 -30.80 15.12
N LYS A 145 10.52 -29.52 14.71
CA LYS A 145 10.52 -28.36 15.59
C LYS A 145 9.14 -28.19 16.24
N LEU A 146 8.07 -28.30 15.44
CA LEU A 146 6.69 -28.23 15.91
C LEU A 146 6.42 -29.27 16.99
N LEU A 147 6.89 -30.52 16.81
CA LEU A 147 6.72 -31.59 17.80
C LEU A 147 7.43 -31.36 19.15
N LYS A 148 8.31 -30.36 19.25
CA LYS A 148 9.03 -29.98 20.48
C LYS A 148 8.43 -28.77 21.19
N ARG A 149 7.41 -28.12 20.62
CA ARG A 149 6.76 -26.96 21.22
C ARG A 149 6.06 -27.32 22.53
N GLU A 150 6.02 -26.38 23.46
CA GLU A 150 5.48 -26.56 24.81
C GLU A 150 4.00 -26.99 24.76
N TRP A 151 3.18 -26.28 23.99
CA TRP A 151 1.76 -26.62 23.80
C TRP A 151 1.55 -28.04 23.26
N VAL A 152 2.44 -28.54 22.40
CA VAL A 152 2.38 -29.93 21.91
C VAL A 152 2.64 -30.93 23.05
N LYS A 153 3.57 -30.61 23.96
CA LYS A 153 3.91 -31.47 25.11
C LYS A 153 2.84 -31.43 26.19
N GLU A 154 2.34 -30.25 26.50
CA GLU A 154 1.29 -30.02 27.50
C GLU A 154 0.04 -30.85 27.19
N TYR A 155 -0.44 -30.78 25.95
CA TYR A 155 -1.60 -31.56 25.47
C TYR A 155 -1.25 -32.99 25.06
N LYS A 156 0.00 -33.44 25.24
CA LYS A 156 0.50 -34.78 24.86
C LYS A 156 0.25 -35.15 23.38
N ILE A 157 0.13 -34.15 22.50
CA ILE A 157 -0.20 -34.32 21.09
C ILE A 157 0.84 -35.20 20.39
N ASP A 158 2.12 -35.02 20.72
CA ASP A 158 3.20 -35.83 20.18
C ASP A 158 3.06 -37.34 20.50
N SER A 159 2.47 -37.67 21.64
CA SER A 159 2.23 -39.05 22.05
C SER A 159 1.11 -39.69 21.23
N PHE A 160 0.02 -38.95 20.98
CA PHE A 160 -1.05 -39.39 20.09
C PHE A 160 -0.56 -39.56 18.64
N ILE A 161 0.27 -38.63 18.14
CA ILE A 161 0.90 -38.76 16.81
C ILE A 161 1.78 -40.02 16.72
N ARG A 162 2.63 -40.27 17.73
CA ARG A 162 3.46 -41.51 17.77
C ARG A 162 2.61 -42.77 17.81
N ALA A 163 1.50 -42.73 18.54
CA ALA A 163 0.51 -43.82 18.61
C ALA A 163 -0.36 -43.93 17.35
N LYS A 164 -0.24 -42.99 16.39
CA LYS A 164 -1.06 -42.90 15.19
C LYS A 164 -2.55 -42.78 15.50
N ASP A 165 -2.87 -42.11 16.60
CA ASP A 165 -4.23 -41.87 17.07
C ASP A 165 -4.74 -40.54 16.50
N PRO A 166 -5.85 -40.54 15.73
CA PRO A 166 -6.37 -39.33 15.11
C PRO A 166 -6.90 -38.31 16.13
N LYS A 167 -7.04 -38.66 17.41
CA LYS A 167 -7.31 -37.71 18.49
C LYS A 167 -6.27 -36.59 18.55
N ALA A 168 -5.06 -36.82 18.04
CA ALA A 168 -4.08 -35.75 17.83
C ALA A 168 -4.64 -34.56 17.04
N LEU A 169 -5.42 -34.80 15.99
CA LEU A 169 -5.99 -33.74 15.14
C LEU A 169 -6.98 -32.86 15.92
N LEU A 170 -7.86 -33.50 16.70
CA LEU A 170 -8.78 -32.80 17.60
C LEU A 170 -8.06 -31.94 18.63
N LEU A 171 -7.01 -32.48 19.25
CA LEU A 171 -6.25 -31.76 20.26
C LEU A 171 -5.44 -30.59 19.67
N ILE A 172 -4.97 -30.70 18.43
CA ILE A 172 -4.31 -29.56 17.75
C ILE A 172 -5.34 -28.47 17.44
N ALA A 173 -6.54 -28.82 16.97
CA ALA A 173 -7.60 -27.84 16.73
C ALA A 173 -8.08 -27.16 18.03
N SER A 174 -8.13 -27.92 19.12
CA SER A 174 -8.41 -27.39 20.46
C SER A 174 -7.32 -26.42 20.92
N ALA A 175 -6.05 -26.79 20.77
CA ALA A 175 -4.94 -25.89 21.08
C ALA A 175 -4.97 -24.61 20.24
N PHE A 176 -5.35 -24.69 18.96
CA PHE A 176 -5.51 -23.52 18.11
C PHE A 176 -6.59 -22.56 18.62
N TYR A 177 -7.78 -23.08 18.95
CA TYR A 177 -8.86 -22.26 19.50
C TYR A 177 -8.54 -21.71 20.90
N ASN A 178 -7.83 -22.46 21.73
CA ASN A 178 -7.38 -21.98 23.05
C ASN A 178 -6.34 -20.86 22.96
N LYS A 179 -5.65 -20.74 21.82
CA LYS A 179 -4.78 -19.60 21.48
C LYS A 179 -5.53 -18.40 20.89
N ARG A 180 -6.87 -18.39 20.89
CA ARG A 180 -7.68 -17.25 20.44
C ARG A 180 -7.28 -15.96 21.15
N TYR A 181 -7.59 -14.84 20.51
CA TYR A 181 -7.42 -13.54 21.13
C TYR A 181 -8.33 -13.43 22.36
N ARG A 182 -7.73 -12.99 23.46
CA ARG A 182 -8.42 -12.52 24.67
C ARG A 182 -7.78 -11.17 25.03
N PHE A 183 -8.50 -10.33 25.75
CA PHE A 183 -7.99 -9.01 26.09
C PHE A 183 -6.60 -9.07 26.74
N ASN A 184 -5.65 -8.32 26.17
CA ASN A 184 -4.26 -8.25 26.61
C ASN A 184 -3.48 -9.60 26.57
N GLU A 185 -3.97 -10.59 25.81
CA GLU A 185 -3.28 -11.86 25.57
C GLU A 185 -2.95 -12.01 24.09
N HIS A 186 -1.65 -12.17 23.81
CA HIS A 186 -1.15 -12.25 22.44
C HIS A 186 -0.44 -13.60 22.21
N ASN A 187 -1.02 -14.43 21.36
CA ASN A 187 -0.45 -15.71 20.95
C ASN A 187 0.16 -15.61 19.55
N PHE A 188 1.43 -15.20 19.49
CA PHE A 188 2.15 -14.97 18.22
C PHE A 188 2.48 -16.25 17.43
N ASP A 189 2.30 -17.44 18.01
CA ASP A 189 2.67 -18.72 17.42
C ASP A 189 1.45 -19.62 17.11
N LYS A 190 0.24 -19.05 17.01
CA LYS A 190 -0.98 -19.83 16.71
C LYS A 190 -0.96 -20.50 15.33
N GLU A 191 -0.25 -19.91 14.36
CA GLU A 191 -0.11 -20.47 13.00
C GLU A 191 0.55 -21.86 13.00
N GLU A 192 1.35 -22.18 14.02
CA GLU A 192 2.00 -23.48 14.17
C GLU A 192 1.02 -24.65 14.30
N CYS A 193 -0.17 -24.41 14.86
CA CYS A 193 -1.21 -25.44 14.96
C CYS A 193 -1.75 -25.82 13.58
N ILE A 194 -2.00 -24.82 12.72
CA ILE A 194 -2.45 -25.02 11.34
C ILE A 194 -1.37 -25.76 10.54
N TYR A 195 -0.11 -25.35 10.66
CA TYR A 195 1.01 -26.03 9.99
C TYR A 195 1.15 -27.50 10.40
N LEU A 196 0.97 -27.81 11.69
CA LEU A 196 1.02 -29.20 12.15
C LEU A 196 -0.16 -30.02 11.62
N LEU A 197 -1.38 -29.46 11.62
CA LEU A 197 -2.56 -30.12 11.02
C LEU A 197 -2.33 -30.42 9.55
N GLN A 198 -1.92 -29.40 8.79
CA GLN A 198 -1.57 -29.48 7.37
C GLN A 198 -0.52 -30.57 7.09
N LEU A 199 0.54 -30.66 7.88
CA LEU A 199 1.56 -31.71 7.73
C LEU A 199 1.03 -33.10 8.02
N LEU A 200 0.10 -33.23 8.97
CA LEU A 200 -0.47 -34.49 9.39
C LEU A 200 -1.59 -34.98 8.47
N THR A 201 -2.35 -34.09 7.83
CA THR A 201 -3.45 -34.44 6.91
C THR A 201 -3.04 -34.38 5.44
N GLY A 202 -2.03 -33.57 5.11
CA GLY A 202 -1.57 -33.34 3.74
C GLY A 202 -2.49 -32.48 2.89
N VAL A 203 -3.44 -31.78 3.50
CA VAL A 203 -4.43 -30.93 2.81
C VAL A 203 -4.48 -29.54 3.44
N GLU A 204 -4.90 -28.56 2.65
CA GLU A 204 -5.32 -27.27 3.17
C GLU A 204 -6.82 -27.32 3.50
N MET A 205 -7.20 -26.68 4.61
CA MET A 205 -8.57 -26.62 5.09
C MET A 205 -9.04 -25.17 5.02
N ALA A 206 -10.26 -24.96 4.54
CA ALA A 206 -10.98 -23.71 4.72
C ALA A 206 -12.18 -23.89 5.62
N VAL A 207 -12.45 -22.86 6.41
CA VAL A 207 -13.63 -22.75 7.27
C VAL A 207 -14.16 -21.32 7.20
N ASP A 208 -15.38 -21.11 7.66
CA ASP A 208 -15.97 -19.76 7.69
C ASP A 208 -15.26 -18.86 8.71
N ASP A 209 -14.92 -17.65 8.27
CA ASP A 209 -14.44 -16.54 9.10
C ASP A 209 -15.61 -15.81 9.80
N ASP A 210 -15.30 -14.71 10.50
CA ASP A 210 -16.28 -13.85 11.18
C ASP A 210 -17.30 -13.19 10.23
N ARG A 211 -17.04 -13.22 8.92
CA ARG A 211 -17.91 -12.67 7.87
C ARG A 211 -18.67 -13.76 7.12
N ASN A 212 -18.60 -15.01 7.57
CA ASN A 212 -19.18 -16.18 6.92
C ASN A 212 -18.61 -16.43 5.50
N ILE A 213 -17.33 -16.10 5.29
CA ILE A 213 -16.58 -16.37 4.06
C ILE A 213 -15.61 -17.52 4.32
N LEU A 214 -15.54 -18.50 3.42
CA LEU A 214 -14.56 -19.59 3.51
C LEU A 214 -13.15 -19.05 3.29
N SER A 215 -12.28 -19.20 4.29
CA SER A 215 -10.87 -18.80 4.23
C SER A 215 -9.95 -20.01 4.33
N PHE A 216 -9.05 -20.20 3.35
CA PHE A 216 -7.98 -21.22 3.39
C PHE A 216 -6.76 -20.77 4.19
N HIS A 217 -6.75 -19.53 4.67
CA HIS A 217 -5.66 -18.90 5.40
C HIS A 217 -6.03 -18.66 6.87
N ILE A 218 -6.60 -19.69 7.49
CA ILE A 218 -7.12 -19.70 8.85
C ILE A 218 -6.08 -19.17 9.86
N GLU A 219 -4.80 -19.39 9.60
CA GLU A 219 -3.70 -18.92 10.45
C GLU A 219 -3.57 -17.39 10.52
N LYS A 220 -4.13 -16.67 9.53
CA LYS A 220 -4.12 -15.20 9.45
C LYS A 220 -5.37 -14.55 10.03
N GLU A 221 -6.43 -15.32 10.27
CA GLU A 221 -7.67 -14.81 10.83
C GLU A 221 -7.45 -14.27 12.25
N PHE A 222 -7.90 -13.04 12.49
CA PHE A 222 -7.78 -12.42 13.81
C PHE A 222 -8.81 -12.97 14.80
N TYR A 223 -10.07 -13.07 14.35
CA TYR A 223 -11.21 -13.52 15.15
C TYR A 223 -11.23 -15.04 15.35
N SER A 224 -11.96 -15.50 16.37
CA SER A 224 -11.91 -16.89 16.82
C SER A 224 -12.85 -17.83 16.07
N ASP A 225 -13.72 -17.29 15.22
CA ASP A 225 -14.77 -18.02 14.49
C ASP A 225 -14.19 -19.12 13.62
N ALA A 226 -13.16 -18.80 12.82
CA ALA A 226 -12.47 -19.80 12.01
C ALA A 226 -11.82 -20.90 12.88
N ALA A 227 -11.19 -20.52 13.99
CA ALA A 227 -10.60 -21.48 14.91
C ALA A 227 -11.67 -22.39 15.56
N LEU A 228 -12.83 -21.83 15.91
CA LEU A 228 -13.96 -22.55 16.49
C LEU A 228 -14.58 -23.51 15.47
N ASN A 229 -14.81 -23.05 14.24
CA ASN A 229 -15.37 -23.86 13.15
C ASN A 229 -14.46 -25.04 12.80
N MET A 230 -13.14 -24.84 12.82
CA MET A 230 -12.18 -25.93 12.68
C MET A 230 -12.25 -26.94 13.83
N LEU A 231 -12.37 -26.46 15.07
CA LEU A 231 -12.53 -27.32 16.25
C LEU A 231 -13.85 -28.10 16.20
N ILE A 232 -14.96 -27.48 15.80
CA ILE A 232 -16.27 -28.13 15.59
C ILE A 232 -16.11 -29.29 14.59
N TYR A 233 -15.50 -29.04 13.44
CA TYR A 233 -15.28 -30.08 12.43
C TYR A 233 -14.50 -31.27 12.98
N PHE A 234 -13.37 -31.03 13.65
CA PHE A 234 -12.58 -32.13 14.20
C PHE A 234 -13.26 -32.82 15.38
N ALA A 235 -14.04 -32.13 16.20
CA ALA A 235 -14.79 -32.74 17.29
C ALA A 235 -15.79 -33.78 16.76
N GLU A 236 -16.40 -33.50 15.62
CA GLU A 236 -17.33 -34.41 14.94
C GLU A 236 -16.62 -35.51 14.12
N ASN A 237 -15.51 -35.17 13.45
CA ASN A 237 -14.97 -36.02 12.38
C ASN A 237 -13.63 -36.71 12.67
N TYR A 238 -12.91 -36.40 13.77
CA TYR A 238 -11.55 -36.94 13.99
C TYR A 238 -11.50 -38.47 13.95
N VAL A 239 -12.52 -39.16 14.47
CA VAL A 239 -12.58 -40.64 14.50
C VAL A 239 -12.62 -41.28 13.11
N LYS A 240 -12.96 -40.52 12.07
CA LYS A 240 -13.00 -40.98 10.67
C LYS A 240 -11.63 -40.98 10.00
N PHE A 241 -10.63 -40.35 10.62
CA PHE A 241 -9.28 -40.31 10.09
C PHE A 241 -8.51 -41.58 10.46
N ILE A 242 -7.84 -42.17 9.46
CA ILE A 242 -7.03 -43.37 9.61
C ILE A 242 -5.60 -43.04 9.21
N TRP A 243 -4.60 -43.57 9.93
CA TRP A 243 -3.20 -43.40 9.57
C TRP A 243 -2.81 -44.19 8.32
N ASP A 244 -2.42 -43.49 7.26
CA ASP A 244 -1.80 -44.04 6.06
C ASP A 244 -0.28 -44.21 6.28
N LYS A 245 0.20 -45.46 6.17
CA LYS A 245 1.61 -45.80 6.42
C LYS A 245 2.54 -45.34 5.29
N GLU A 246 2.07 -45.30 4.06
CA GLU A 246 2.86 -44.94 2.89
C GLU A 246 3.04 -43.44 2.82
N GLN A 247 1.94 -42.71 2.98
CA GLN A 247 1.93 -41.24 2.96
C GLN A 247 2.41 -40.62 4.27
N LYS A 248 2.41 -41.40 5.37
CA LYS A 248 2.71 -40.95 6.74
C LYS A 248 1.82 -39.78 7.17
N LYS A 249 0.53 -39.90 6.89
CA LYS A 249 -0.51 -38.89 7.11
C LYS A 249 -1.79 -39.55 7.62
N PHE A 250 -2.65 -38.77 8.26
CA PHE A 250 -4.03 -39.13 8.54
C PHE A 250 -4.90 -38.85 7.32
N VAL A 251 -5.61 -39.87 6.84
CA VAL A 251 -6.50 -39.79 5.69
C VAL A 251 -7.95 -40.06 6.11
N ASN A 252 -8.89 -39.31 5.55
CA ASN A 252 -10.32 -39.54 5.73
C ASN A 252 -10.93 -39.82 4.34
N LYS A 253 -11.53 -41.00 4.16
CA LYS A 253 -12.11 -41.41 2.86
C LYS A 253 -13.42 -40.69 2.53
N GLU A 254 -14.08 -40.12 3.53
CA GLU A 254 -15.30 -39.31 3.36
C GLU A 254 -14.97 -37.85 3.04
N MET A 255 -13.70 -37.44 3.13
CA MET A 255 -13.25 -36.08 2.88
C MET A 255 -13.07 -35.85 1.37
N THR A 256 -13.86 -34.92 0.81
CA THR A 256 -13.70 -34.46 -0.57
C THR A 256 -12.60 -33.42 -0.64
N VAL A 257 -11.48 -33.77 -1.28
CA VAL A 257 -10.33 -32.87 -1.49
C VAL A 257 -10.35 -32.37 -2.93
N VAL A 258 -10.42 -31.06 -3.12
CA VAL A 258 -10.38 -30.44 -4.43
C VAL A 258 -8.93 -30.40 -4.93
N PRO A 259 -8.63 -30.89 -6.14
CA PRO A 259 -7.28 -30.78 -6.71
C PRO A 259 -6.95 -29.33 -7.04
N ILE A 260 -5.67 -28.97 -6.92
CA ILE A 260 -5.21 -27.61 -7.23
C ILE A 260 -4.56 -27.52 -8.60
N GLY A 261 -4.69 -26.35 -9.23
CA GLY A 261 -3.99 -26.00 -10.46
C GLY A 261 -2.58 -25.45 -10.21
N ASN A 262 -1.80 -25.31 -11.28
CA ASN A 262 -0.46 -24.71 -11.23
C ASN A 262 -0.46 -23.27 -10.69
N GLU A 263 -1.57 -22.53 -10.83
CA GLU A 263 -1.74 -21.19 -10.25
C GLU A 263 -1.54 -21.19 -8.73
N HIS A 264 -2.02 -22.20 -8.01
CA HIS A 264 -1.86 -22.28 -6.55
C HIS A 264 -0.37 -22.43 -6.16
N GLU A 265 0.39 -23.22 -6.94
CA GLU A 265 1.84 -23.37 -6.77
C GLU A 265 2.60 -22.08 -7.05
N LEU A 266 2.09 -21.21 -7.92
CA LEU A 266 2.70 -19.92 -8.20
C LEU A 266 2.34 -18.90 -7.11
N PHE A 267 1.11 -18.89 -6.60
CA PHE A 267 0.69 -18.03 -5.50
C PHE A 267 1.51 -18.29 -4.22
N ALA A 268 1.73 -19.57 -3.88
CA ALA A 268 2.59 -19.95 -2.76
C ALA A 268 4.06 -19.49 -2.91
N ARG A 269 4.52 -19.18 -4.13
CA ARG A 269 5.87 -18.65 -4.40
C ARG A 269 5.97 -17.12 -4.28
N LEU A 270 4.86 -16.40 -4.20
CA LEU A 270 4.87 -14.93 -4.15
C LEU A 270 5.54 -14.37 -2.88
N ASN A 271 5.48 -15.10 -1.76
CA ASN A 271 6.18 -14.69 -0.52
C ASN A 271 7.66 -15.08 -0.48
N SER A 272 8.17 -15.77 -1.52
CA SER A 272 9.51 -16.35 -1.49
C SER A 272 10.57 -15.31 -1.14
N LYS A 273 11.45 -15.67 -0.19
CA LYS A 273 12.64 -14.87 0.17
C LYS A 273 13.68 -14.78 -0.96
N LYS A 274 13.48 -15.50 -2.06
CA LYS A 274 14.31 -15.42 -3.27
C LYS A 274 13.57 -14.58 -4.31
N ASP A 275 14.07 -13.38 -4.56
CA ASP A 275 13.44 -12.35 -5.40
C ASP A 275 13.08 -12.88 -6.79
N ALA A 276 14.03 -13.59 -7.41
CA ALA A 276 13.82 -14.18 -8.73
C ALA A 276 12.71 -15.23 -8.73
N VAL A 277 12.47 -15.94 -7.62
CA VAL A 277 11.38 -16.93 -7.53
C VAL A 277 10.03 -16.21 -7.46
N ALA A 278 9.91 -15.21 -6.58
CA ALA A 278 8.68 -14.43 -6.44
C ALA A 278 8.33 -13.67 -7.72
N LEU A 279 9.30 -12.97 -8.32
CA LEU A 279 9.10 -12.22 -9.56
C LEU A 279 8.72 -13.11 -10.73
N ASN A 280 9.38 -14.26 -10.90
CA ASN A 280 9.02 -15.20 -11.97
C ASN A 280 7.63 -15.82 -11.74
N ALA A 281 7.24 -16.07 -10.49
CA ALA A 281 5.90 -16.56 -10.19
C ALA A 281 4.83 -15.50 -10.54
N PHE A 282 5.08 -14.25 -10.15
CA PHE A 282 4.22 -13.12 -10.49
C PHE A 282 4.04 -12.95 -12.01
N ILE A 283 5.14 -12.91 -12.78
CA ILE A 283 5.12 -12.81 -14.24
C ILE A 283 4.39 -14.00 -14.88
N LYS A 284 4.49 -15.21 -14.33
CA LYS A 284 3.75 -16.35 -14.88
C LYS A 284 2.25 -16.22 -14.62
N LEU A 285 1.87 -15.81 -13.41
CA LEU A 285 0.48 -15.61 -13.02
C LEU A 285 -0.24 -14.58 -13.88
N THR A 286 0.44 -13.53 -14.34
CA THR A 286 -0.15 -12.58 -15.28
C THR A 286 -0.53 -13.20 -16.61
N THR A 287 -0.12 -14.43 -16.95
CA THR A 287 -0.45 -15.10 -18.22
C THR A 287 -1.29 -16.37 -18.02
N CYS A 288 -1.71 -16.65 -16.79
CA CYS A 288 -2.58 -17.79 -16.46
C CYS A 288 -4.06 -17.47 -16.73
N THR A 289 -4.95 -18.39 -16.35
CA THR A 289 -6.41 -18.22 -16.55
C THR A 289 -6.95 -17.09 -15.67
N PRO A 290 -7.57 -16.03 -16.23
CA PRO A 290 -8.02 -14.88 -15.45
C PRO A 290 -8.96 -15.22 -14.29
N GLY A 291 -9.95 -16.09 -14.52
CA GLY A 291 -10.92 -16.46 -13.48
C GLY A 291 -10.27 -17.04 -12.22
N THR A 292 -9.33 -17.98 -12.39
CA THR A 292 -8.61 -18.61 -11.29
C THR A 292 -7.66 -17.64 -10.59
N VAL A 293 -6.89 -16.85 -11.37
CA VAL A 293 -5.94 -15.89 -10.79
C VAL A 293 -6.67 -14.79 -10.02
N VAL A 294 -7.78 -14.26 -10.55
CA VAL A 294 -8.59 -13.23 -9.87
C VAL A 294 -9.20 -13.78 -8.58
N GLN A 295 -9.70 -15.02 -8.60
CA GLN A 295 -10.23 -15.67 -7.40
C GLN A 295 -9.16 -15.83 -6.32
N LEU A 296 -8.00 -16.39 -6.67
CA LEU A 296 -6.89 -16.58 -5.72
C LEU A 296 -6.31 -15.26 -5.24
N ALA A 297 -6.21 -14.25 -6.10
CA ALA A 297 -5.79 -12.92 -5.70
C ALA A 297 -6.72 -12.33 -4.65
N LYS A 298 -8.04 -12.47 -4.79
CA LYS A 298 -9.01 -12.02 -3.78
C LYS A 298 -8.88 -12.81 -2.48
N GLU A 299 -8.68 -14.12 -2.55
CA GLU A 299 -8.45 -14.97 -1.38
C GLU A 299 -7.20 -14.52 -0.60
N TYR A 300 -6.09 -14.28 -1.30
CA TYR A 300 -4.83 -13.86 -0.69
C TYR A 300 -4.86 -12.40 -0.17
N ASP A 301 -5.57 -11.51 -0.88
CA ASP A 301 -5.76 -10.10 -0.46
C ASP A 301 -6.66 -10.03 0.79
N HIS A 302 -7.75 -10.80 0.84
CA HIS A 302 -8.65 -10.87 2.01
C HIS A 302 -7.93 -11.39 3.26
N ALA A 303 -7.02 -12.35 3.09
CA ALA A 303 -6.24 -12.93 4.18
C ALA A 303 -4.95 -12.16 4.51
N ASP A 304 -4.74 -10.97 3.91
CA ASP A 304 -3.56 -10.13 4.10
C ASP A 304 -2.22 -10.90 3.95
N ILE A 305 -2.16 -11.83 2.98
CA ILE A 305 -1.00 -12.70 2.82
C ILE A 305 0.20 -11.86 2.35
N PRO A 306 1.31 -11.80 3.12
CA PRO A 306 2.45 -11.01 2.72
C PRO A 306 3.10 -11.59 1.46
N ALA A 307 3.59 -10.70 0.60
CA ALA A 307 4.36 -11.07 -0.57
C ALA A 307 5.77 -10.49 -0.52
N SER A 308 6.62 -10.92 -1.45
CA SER A 308 7.98 -10.38 -1.59
C SER A 308 7.95 -8.89 -1.91
N TYR A 309 8.89 -8.12 -1.34
CA TYR A 309 9.04 -6.70 -1.64
C TYR A 309 9.65 -6.43 -3.03
N TYR A 310 9.97 -7.46 -3.81
CA TYR A 310 10.48 -7.33 -5.19
C TYR A 310 9.40 -7.36 -6.27
N ILE A 311 8.16 -7.66 -5.89
CA ILE A 311 6.99 -7.55 -6.78
C ILE A 311 6.19 -6.28 -6.42
N PRO A 312 5.17 -5.88 -7.20
CA PRO A 312 4.41 -4.66 -6.93
C PRO A 312 3.88 -4.60 -5.50
N GLN A 313 3.77 -3.39 -4.93
CA GLN A 313 3.36 -3.20 -3.53
C GLN A 313 1.99 -3.83 -3.21
N PHE A 314 1.05 -3.78 -4.16
CA PHE A 314 -0.27 -4.40 -4.06
C PHE A 314 -0.41 -5.57 -5.06
N PRO A 315 0.33 -6.67 -4.86
CA PRO A 315 0.53 -7.68 -5.90
C PRO A 315 -0.78 -8.35 -6.32
N TYR A 316 -1.71 -8.58 -5.38
CA TYR A 316 -2.96 -9.24 -5.68
C TYR A 316 -3.92 -8.35 -6.49
N ARG A 317 -3.94 -7.04 -6.21
CA ARG A 317 -4.68 -6.08 -7.06
C ARG A 317 -4.07 -6.00 -8.45
N PHE A 318 -2.75 -5.95 -8.55
CA PHE A 318 -2.06 -5.96 -9.85
C PHE A 318 -2.33 -7.25 -10.63
N LEU A 319 -2.29 -8.42 -10.01
CA LEU A 319 -2.58 -9.69 -10.67
C LEU A 319 -4.01 -9.73 -11.23
N GLN A 320 -4.99 -9.20 -10.50
CA GLN A 320 -6.38 -9.13 -10.98
C GLN A 320 -6.49 -8.34 -12.29
N GLN A 321 -5.72 -7.26 -12.44
CA GLN A 321 -5.76 -6.42 -13.64
C GLN A 321 -4.86 -6.95 -14.76
N LEU A 322 -3.63 -7.35 -14.43
CA LEU A 322 -2.63 -7.77 -15.40
C LEU A 322 -3.01 -9.07 -16.12
N VAL A 323 -3.63 -10.03 -15.42
CA VAL A 323 -4.09 -11.27 -16.06
C VAL A 323 -5.20 -11.03 -17.09
N VAL A 324 -6.06 -10.03 -16.85
CA VAL A 324 -7.09 -9.62 -17.79
C VAL A 324 -6.48 -8.85 -18.96
N LEU A 325 -5.48 -8.00 -18.70
CA LEU A 325 -4.76 -7.27 -19.75
C LEU A 325 -4.06 -8.23 -20.71
N THR A 326 -3.24 -9.15 -20.21
CA THR A 326 -2.50 -10.09 -21.06
C THR A 326 -3.44 -11.01 -21.84
N GLN A 327 -4.54 -11.48 -21.22
CA GLN A 327 -5.55 -12.28 -21.91
C GLN A 327 -6.19 -11.49 -23.06
N TYR A 328 -6.49 -10.20 -22.83
CA TYR A 328 -7.00 -9.31 -23.86
C TYR A 328 -5.97 -9.12 -24.98
N CYS A 329 -4.69 -8.89 -24.64
CA CYS A 329 -3.61 -8.74 -25.60
C CYS A 329 -3.43 -10.00 -26.46
N VAL A 330 -3.39 -11.19 -25.85
CA VAL A 330 -3.30 -12.47 -26.57
C VAL A 330 -4.51 -12.66 -27.49
N GLY A 331 -5.72 -12.42 -27.00
CA GLY A 331 -6.96 -12.56 -27.78
C GLY A 331 -7.07 -11.60 -28.97
N ASN A 332 -6.33 -10.49 -28.94
CA ASN A 332 -6.33 -9.45 -29.98
C ASN A 332 -4.98 -9.34 -30.72
N ASN A 333 -4.11 -10.35 -30.59
CA ASN A 333 -2.78 -10.40 -31.20
C ASN A 333 -1.96 -9.12 -30.97
N ILE A 334 -1.87 -8.68 -29.72
CA ILE A 334 -1.07 -7.54 -29.28
C ILE A 334 0.13 -8.08 -28.50
N ASP A 335 1.34 -7.70 -28.91
CA ASP A 335 2.55 -8.06 -28.19
C ASP A 335 2.74 -7.16 -26.96
N PHE A 336 2.60 -7.73 -25.77
CA PHE A 336 2.85 -7.07 -24.50
C PHE A 336 4.19 -7.44 -23.88
N ILE A 337 4.95 -8.35 -24.50
CA ILE A 337 6.29 -8.75 -24.04
C ILE A 337 7.34 -7.83 -24.66
N GLY A 338 7.15 -7.48 -25.93
CA GLY A 338 8.00 -6.58 -26.69
C GLY A 338 9.31 -7.22 -27.16
N SER A 339 9.96 -6.54 -28.10
CA SER A 339 11.24 -6.97 -28.67
C SER A 339 12.36 -7.05 -27.63
N GLU A 340 13.40 -7.83 -27.92
CA GLU A 340 14.61 -7.88 -27.08
C GLU A 340 15.27 -6.51 -26.93
N ALA A 341 15.30 -5.71 -28.00
CA ALA A 341 15.83 -4.34 -27.97
C ALA A 341 15.07 -3.46 -26.98
N LEU A 342 13.73 -3.50 -27.00
CA LEU A 342 12.90 -2.75 -26.07
C LEU A 342 13.12 -3.21 -24.62
N ARG A 343 13.14 -4.53 -24.37
CA ARG A 343 13.42 -5.08 -23.03
C ARG A 343 14.80 -4.66 -22.50
N ASN A 344 15.81 -4.57 -23.37
CA ASN A 344 17.13 -4.07 -23.01
C ASN A 344 17.12 -2.58 -22.64
N ASP A 345 16.35 -1.76 -23.35
CA ASP A 345 16.21 -0.34 -23.03
C ASP A 345 15.40 -0.12 -21.72
N ILE A 346 14.35 -0.90 -21.48
CA ILE A 346 13.63 -0.93 -20.19
C ILE A 346 14.58 -1.31 -19.04
N ALA A 347 15.42 -2.32 -19.25
CA ALA A 347 16.41 -2.73 -18.26
C ALA A 347 17.47 -1.65 -17.99
N LYS A 348 17.80 -0.81 -18.99
CA LYS A 348 18.67 0.37 -18.79
C LYS A 348 17.95 1.47 -18.00
N LEU A 349 16.71 1.81 -18.34
CA LEU A 349 15.90 2.78 -17.59
C LEU A 349 15.67 2.38 -16.13
N SER A 350 15.70 1.08 -15.85
CA SER A 350 15.62 0.54 -14.48
C SER A 350 16.88 0.80 -13.63
N LYS A 351 17.99 1.20 -14.25
CA LYS A 351 19.26 1.50 -13.56
C LYS A 351 19.36 3.00 -13.25
N HIS A 352 20.35 3.35 -12.43
CA HIS A 352 20.71 4.75 -12.24
C HIS A 352 21.48 5.23 -13.46
N LEU A 353 20.95 6.26 -14.13
CA LEU A 353 21.55 6.94 -15.29
C LEU A 353 21.76 8.41 -14.92
N SER A 354 22.73 9.07 -15.55
CA SER A 354 22.82 10.53 -15.48
C SER A 354 21.55 11.16 -16.05
N PHE A 355 21.31 12.45 -15.75
CA PHE A 355 20.18 13.16 -16.34
C PHE A 355 20.21 13.09 -17.88
N THR A 356 21.37 13.37 -18.47
CA THR A 356 21.59 13.39 -19.93
C THR A 356 21.36 12.02 -20.54
N GLU A 357 22.00 10.97 -20.01
CA GLU A 357 21.87 9.59 -20.51
C GLU A 357 20.41 9.09 -20.44
N ARG A 358 19.74 9.38 -19.33
CA ARG A 358 18.32 9.04 -19.16
C ARG A 358 17.47 9.79 -20.19
N ARG A 359 17.69 11.09 -20.34
CA ARG A 359 16.92 11.94 -21.24
C ARG A 359 17.06 11.49 -22.70
N GLU A 360 18.29 11.22 -23.14
CA GLU A 360 18.55 10.69 -24.48
C GLU A 360 17.83 9.37 -24.74
N LEU A 361 17.82 8.46 -23.74
CA LEU A 361 17.13 7.18 -23.85
C LEU A 361 15.61 7.34 -23.86
N GLU A 362 15.05 8.20 -23.01
CA GLU A 362 13.61 8.52 -23.03
C GLU A 362 13.21 9.14 -24.39
N ASP A 363 13.98 10.10 -24.89
CA ASP A 363 13.70 10.77 -26.16
C ASP A 363 13.86 9.84 -27.37
N LYS A 364 14.80 8.89 -27.31
CA LYS A 364 14.89 7.80 -28.27
C LYS A 364 13.60 6.99 -28.25
N LEU A 365 13.16 6.51 -27.08
CA LEU A 365 11.96 5.67 -26.97
C LEU A 365 10.69 6.41 -27.42
N ILE A 366 10.52 7.69 -27.05
CA ILE A 366 9.40 8.52 -27.51
C ILE A 366 9.33 8.58 -29.04
N ARG A 367 10.47 8.63 -29.73
CA ARG A 367 10.52 8.71 -31.21
C ARG A 367 10.39 7.37 -31.91
N THR A 368 10.82 6.27 -31.28
CA THR A 368 10.98 4.98 -31.98
C THR A 368 9.94 3.94 -31.60
N LEU A 369 9.26 4.10 -30.46
CA LEU A 369 8.15 3.21 -30.10
C LEU A 369 7.01 3.38 -31.10
N THR A 370 6.27 2.31 -31.33
CA THR A 370 5.01 2.32 -32.08
C THR A 370 3.83 2.01 -31.17
N LEU A 371 2.61 2.15 -31.67
CA LEU A 371 1.39 1.76 -30.94
C LEU A 371 1.34 0.24 -30.64
N ASP A 372 2.07 -0.58 -31.39
CA ASP A 372 2.23 -2.01 -31.08
C ASP A 372 3.28 -2.26 -29.97
N ASP A 373 4.26 -1.35 -29.78
CA ASP A 373 5.34 -1.54 -28.79
C ASP A 373 5.00 -0.99 -27.39
N ILE A 374 4.22 0.09 -27.32
CA ILE A 374 4.03 0.88 -26.08
C ILE A 374 3.49 0.04 -24.92
N THR A 375 2.64 -0.95 -25.21
CA THR A 375 2.06 -1.80 -24.17
C THR A 375 3.06 -2.73 -23.52
N ALA A 376 4.16 -3.08 -24.19
CA ALA A 376 5.25 -3.80 -23.55
C ALA A 376 6.00 -2.94 -22.53
N LEU A 377 6.22 -1.65 -22.82
CA LEU A 377 6.83 -0.70 -21.87
C LEU A 377 5.96 -0.56 -20.61
N GLU A 378 4.66 -0.35 -20.80
CA GLU A 378 3.69 -0.21 -19.70
C GLU A 378 3.65 -1.49 -18.85
N TYR A 379 3.52 -2.66 -19.49
CA TYR A 379 3.46 -3.96 -18.81
C TYR A 379 4.69 -4.22 -17.94
N TRP A 380 5.90 -4.08 -18.49
CA TRP A 380 7.12 -4.32 -17.72
C TRP A 380 7.34 -3.30 -16.61
N THR A 381 6.81 -2.08 -16.77
CA THR A 381 6.83 -1.06 -15.72
C THR A 381 5.88 -1.42 -14.59
N LEU A 382 4.68 -1.94 -14.87
CA LEU A 382 3.75 -2.45 -13.85
C LEU A 382 4.33 -3.65 -13.10
N ILE A 383 5.00 -4.58 -13.80
CA ILE A 383 5.71 -5.71 -13.16
C ILE A 383 6.81 -5.21 -12.20
N ARG A 384 7.46 -4.08 -12.53
CA ARG A 384 8.59 -3.50 -11.80
C ARG A 384 8.21 -2.17 -11.14
N GLU A 385 6.99 -2.04 -10.66
CA GLU A 385 6.43 -0.80 -10.11
C GLU A 385 7.33 -0.17 -9.02
N GLN A 386 7.99 -0.99 -8.20
CA GLN A 386 8.92 -0.49 -7.18
C GLN A 386 10.22 0.14 -7.73
N ASN A 387 10.47 0.10 -9.04
CA ASN A 387 11.63 0.73 -9.65
C ASN A 387 11.38 2.21 -9.96
N TRP A 388 11.80 3.07 -9.03
CA TRP A 388 11.67 4.53 -9.12
C TRP A 388 12.33 5.15 -10.36
N ASN A 389 13.37 4.57 -10.95
CA ASN A 389 13.93 5.13 -12.19
C ASN A 389 13.01 4.84 -13.36
N LEU A 390 12.55 3.60 -13.47
CA LEU A 390 11.69 3.14 -14.55
C LEU A 390 10.31 3.80 -14.53
N ILE A 391 9.63 3.89 -13.38
CA ILE A 391 8.25 4.42 -13.33
C ILE A 391 8.19 5.88 -13.75
N PHE A 392 9.17 6.71 -13.36
CA PHE A 392 9.21 8.12 -13.76
C PHE A 392 9.59 8.29 -15.23
N SER A 393 10.57 7.53 -15.73
CA SER A 393 10.90 7.57 -17.16
C SER A 393 9.72 7.13 -18.02
N THR A 394 9.01 6.09 -17.60
CA THR A 394 7.81 5.61 -18.29
C THR A 394 6.68 6.62 -18.25
N GLY A 395 6.47 7.31 -17.12
CA GLY A 395 5.47 8.36 -17.00
C GLY A 395 5.65 9.45 -18.05
N ARG A 396 6.89 9.91 -18.22
CA ARG A 396 7.23 10.88 -19.29
C ARG A 396 7.04 10.31 -20.70
N ILE A 397 7.56 9.10 -20.95
CA ILE A 397 7.52 8.49 -22.28
C ILE A 397 6.07 8.30 -22.72
N VAL A 398 5.22 7.71 -21.87
CA VAL A 398 3.84 7.36 -22.19
C VAL A 398 2.99 8.62 -22.40
N ASP A 399 3.19 9.67 -21.58
CA ASP A 399 2.46 10.95 -21.74
C ASP A 399 2.72 11.62 -23.09
N ILE A 400 4.01 11.79 -23.44
CA ILE A 400 4.42 12.43 -24.70
C ILE A 400 4.06 11.53 -25.89
N PHE A 401 4.31 10.23 -25.79
CA PHE A 401 4.03 9.27 -26.85
C PHE A 401 2.55 9.29 -27.23
N TYR A 402 1.63 9.22 -26.26
CA TYR A 402 0.20 9.25 -26.56
C TYR A 402 -0.27 10.58 -27.13
N SER A 403 0.30 11.71 -26.69
CA SER A 403 -0.01 13.01 -27.32
C SER A 403 0.40 13.05 -28.79
N LYS A 404 1.59 12.54 -29.13
CA LYS A 404 2.11 12.54 -30.52
C LYS A 404 1.39 11.55 -31.44
N HIS A 405 0.98 10.40 -30.91
CA HIS A 405 0.27 9.37 -31.67
C HIS A 405 -1.25 9.42 -31.51
N TRP A 406 -1.78 10.51 -30.94
CA TRP A 406 -3.18 10.57 -30.55
C TRP A 406 -4.14 10.34 -31.71
N GLN A 407 -3.92 11.03 -32.83
CA GLN A 407 -4.76 10.90 -34.03
C GLN A 407 -4.69 9.50 -34.64
N GLU A 408 -3.51 8.86 -34.64
CA GLU A 408 -3.34 7.49 -35.10
C GLU A 408 -4.10 6.50 -34.19
N MET A 409 -4.01 6.71 -32.88
CA MET A 409 -4.67 5.88 -31.87
C MET A 409 -6.19 5.97 -31.96
N VAL A 410 -6.78 7.18 -31.96
CA VAL A 410 -8.25 7.36 -31.97
C VAL A 410 -8.90 6.96 -33.29
N ASN A 411 -8.16 7.00 -34.40
CA ASN A 411 -8.68 6.61 -35.70
C ASN A 411 -8.56 5.11 -35.99
N ASN A 412 -7.95 4.35 -35.09
CA ASN A 412 -7.78 2.90 -35.21
C ASN A 412 -8.53 2.19 -34.08
N ASP A 413 -9.64 1.51 -34.41
CA ASP A 413 -10.47 0.80 -33.45
C ASP A 413 -9.70 -0.20 -32.58
N ARG A 414 -8.66 -0.86 -33.10
CA ARG A 414 -7.83 -1.82 -32.33
C ARG A 414 -7.08 -1.08 -31.22
N TYR A 415 -6.44 0.03 -31.55
CA TYR A 415 -5.66 0.82 -30.59
C TYR A 415 -6.55 1.60 -29.63
N LEU A 416 -7.64 2.18 -30.10
CA LEU A 416 -8.61 2.86 -29.24
C LEU A 416 -9.23 1.92 -28.21
N LYS A 417 -9.62 0.71 -28.62
CA LYS A 417 -10.12 -0.32 -27.69
C LYS A 417 -9.07 -0.74 -26.67
N LEU A 418 -7.83 -0.97 -27.10
CA LEU A 418 -6.73 -1.29 -26.18
C LEU A 418 -6.48 -0.15 -25.19
N TYR A 419 -6.46 1.11 -25.65
CA TYR A 419 -6.27 2.28 -24.81
C TYR A 419 -7.34 2.40 -23.73
N LEU A 420 -8.62 2.26 -24.12
CA LEU A 420 -9.76 2.27 -23.19
C LEU A 420 -9.73 1.08 -22.23
N LYS A 421 -9.39 -0.12 -22.72
CA LYS A 421 -9.24 -1.31 -21.86
C LYS A 421 -8.16 -1.10 -20.80
N LYS A 422 -7.01 -0.52 -21.18
CA LYS A 422 -5.94 -0.19 -20.25
C LYS A 422 -6.37 0.85 -19.23
N GLY A 423 -7.05 1.92 -19.65
CA GLY A 423 -7.61 2.91 -18.71
C GLY A 423 -8.44 2.25 -17.61
N TYR A 424 -9.40 1.39 -17.98
CA TYR A 424 -10.19 0.65 -16.98
C TYR A 424 -9.32 -0.19 -16.03
N LEU A 425 -8.41 -1.00 -16.57
CA LEU A 425 -7.61 -1.90 -15.76
C LEU A 425 -6.62 -1.14 -14.86
N TYR A 426 -6.08 -0.02 -15.33
CA TYR A 426 -5.13 0.79 -14.58
C TYR A 426 -5.80 1.60 -13.47
N ASP A 427 -7.01 2.12 -13.69
CA ASP A 427 -7.83 2.77 -12.66
C ASP A 427 -8.11 1.81 -11.48
N ASN A 428 -8.21 0.50 -11.76
CA ASN A 428 -8.48 -0.54 -10.77
C ASN A 428 -7.22 -1.12 -10.09
N LEU A 429 -6.03 -0.56 -10.33
CA LEU A 429 -4.82 -0.93 -9.58
C LEU A 429 -4.87 -0.42 -8.13
N GLY A 430 -5.62 0.66 -7.87
CA GLY A 430 -5.77 1.26 -6.55
C GLY A 430 -4.48 1.90 -6.02
N ILE A 431 -3.69 2.49 -6.92
CA ILE A 431 -2.42 3.15 -6.64
C ILE A 431 -2.33 4.45 -7.44
N VAL A 432 -1.64 5.45 -6.90
CA VAL A 432 -1.42 6.75 -7.57
C VAL A 432 -0.48 6.61 -8.77
N GLY A 433 -0.58 7.52 -9.75
CA GLY A 433 0.29 7.60 -10.92
C GLY A 433 -0.47 7.80 -12.24
N ASN A 434 0.23 8.22 -13.29
CA ASN A 434 -0.33 8.57 -14.60
C ASN A 434 -1.11 7.44 -15.29
N CYS A 435 -0.92 6.17 -14.90
CA CYS A 435 -1.68 5.05 -15.45
C CYS A 435 -3.18 5.17 -15.17
N GLY A 436 -3.58 5.85 -14.09
CA GLY A 436 -5.00 6.12 -13.78
C GLY A 436 -5.58 7.34 -14.51
N GLU A 437 -4.79 8.04 -15.33
CA GLU A 437 -5.19 9.31 -15.96
C GLU A 437 -5.44 9.17 -17.47
N PHE A 438 -5.55 7.94 -17.97
CA PHE A 438 -5.70 7.66 -19.41
C PHE A 438 -6.89 8.42 -20.02
N LEU A 439 -7.98 8.55 -19.28
CA LEU A 439 -9.17 9.26 -19.74
C LEU A 439 -8.97 10.78 -19.88
N LEU A 440 -8.03 11.40 -19.16
CA LEU A 440 -7.79 12.85 -19.27
C LEU A 440 -7.41 13.27 -20.70
N LYS A 441 -6.79 12.37 -21.48
CA LYS A 441 -6.46 12.65 -22.88
C LYS A 441 -7.67 12.91 -23.76
N PHE A 442 -8.89 12.55 -23.33
CA PHE A 442 -10.12 12.87 -24.06
C PHE A 442 -10.67 14.28 -23.76
N ILE A 443 -10.13 15.01 -22.78
CA ILE A 443 -10.55 16.39 -22.49
C ILE A 443 -10.39 17.28 -23.73
N ASN A 444 -11.41 18.06 -24.06
CA ASN A 444 -11.42 19.01 -25.17
C ASN A 444 -11.00 18.43 -26.55
N ASN A 445 -11.37 17.18 -26.82
CA ASN A 445 -11.04 16.51 -28.09
C ASN A 445 -12.05 16.76 -29.22
N GLY A 446 -13.09 17.55 -28.94
CA GLY A 446 -14.08 17.96 -29.92
C GLY A 446 -14.99 16.84 -30.41
N ASN A 447 -15.86 17.19 -31.36
CA ASN A 447 -16.93 16.31 -31.83
C ASN A 447 -16.42 15.08 -32.61
N VAL A 448 -15.29 15.21 -33.33
CA VAL A 448 -14.78 14.13 -34.19
C VAL A 448 -14.39 12.88 -33.39
N VAL A 449 -13.64 13.06 -32.30
CA VAL A 449 -13.25 11.94 -31.42
C VAL A 449 -14.47 11.38 -30.71
N CYS A 450 -15.42 12.22 -30.33
CA CYS A 450 -16.64 11.78 -29.68
C CYS A 450 -17.56 10.96 -30.60
N GLU A 451 -17.69 11.32 -31.88
CA GLU A 451 -18.38 10.51 -32.87
C GLU A 451 -17.68 9.16 -33.11
N LYS A 452 -16.35 9.12 -33.03
CA LYS A 452 -15.59 7.85 -33.12
C LYS A 452 -15.92 6.94 -31.94
N LEU A 453 -15.93 7.47 -30.72
CA LEU A 453 -16.34 6.75 -29.51
C LEU A 453 -17.77 6.22 -29.61
N GLU A 454 -18.70 7.00 -30.17
CA GLU A 454 -20.10 6.58 -30.38
C GLU A 454 -20.24 5.39 -31.34
N ARG A 455 -19.41 5.35 -32.38
CA ARG A 455 -19.46 4.31 -33.39
C ARG A 455 -18.65 3.07 -33.00
N LEU A 456 -17.80 3.15 -31.97
CA LEU A 456 -16.92 2.07 -31.54
C LEU A 456 -17.71 0.86 -31.02
N GLN A 457 -17.77 -0.20 -31.83
CA GLN A 457 -18.47 -1.44 -31.47
C GLN A 457 -17.59 -2.35 -30.63
N THR A 458 -18.06 -2.79 -29.46
CA THR A 458 -17.37 -3.75 -28.60
C THR A 458 -18.38 -4.52 -27.75
N ASP A 459 -18.05 -5.75 -27.35
CA ASP A 459 -18.81 -6.51 -26.35
C ASP A 459 -18.15 -6.51 -24.98
N ASP A 460 -16.91 -6.03 -24.88
CA ASP A 460 -16.18 -5.89 -23.63
C ASP A 460 -16.84 -4.81 -22.75
N LYS A 461 -17.31 -5.21 -21.58
CA LYS A 461 -18.04 -4.34 -20.64
C LYS A 461 -17.17 -3.20 -20.12
N ASP A 462 -15.87 -3.44 -19.95
CA ASP A 462 -14.93 -2.47 -19.42
C ASP A 462 -14.71 -1.35 -20.43
N ILE A 463 -14.58 -1.72 -21.71
CA ILE A 463 -14.47 -0.76 -22.81
C ILE A 463 -15.77 0.05 -22.96
N LYS A 464 -16.95 -0.60 -22.87
CA LYS A 464 -18.24 0.13 -22.91
C LYS A 464 -18.33 1.19 -21.81
N GLN A 465 -17.92 0.84 -20.59
CA GLN A 465 -17.90 1.78 -19.48
C GLN A 465 -16.95 2.95 -19.74
N GLN A 466 -15.73 2.67 -20.21
CA GLN A 466 -14.73 3.69 -20.51
C GLN A 466 -15.13 4.58 -21.69
N VAL A 467 -15.86 4.07 -22.69
CA VAL A 467 -16.45 4.89 -23.76
C VAL A 467 -17.40 5.93 -23.18
N ILE A 468 -18.28 5.54 -22.25
CA ILE A 468 -19.22 6.47 -21.61
C ILE A 468 -18.46 7.58 -20.87
N SER A 469 -17.46 7.22 -20.07
CA SER A 469 -16.63 8.17 -19.33
C SER A 469 -15.83 9.09 -20.26
N ALA A 470 -15.17 8.55 -21.28
CA ALA A 470 -14.39 9.31 -22.26
C ALA A 470 -15.27 10.32 -23.03
N LYS A 471 -16.50 9.94 -23.39
CA LYS A 471 -17.45 10.83 -24.06
C LYS A 471 -17.82 12.04 -23.21
N ALA A 472 -17.99 11.86 -21.90
CA ALA A 472 -18.28 12.97 -20.99
C ALA A 472 -17.15 14.00 -20.98
N LEU A 473 -15.89 13.56 -21.20
CA LEU A 473 -14.71 14.42 -21.21
C LEU A 473 -14.49 15.15 -22.55
N CYS A 474 -14.91 14.61 -23.71
CA CYS A 474 -14.72 15.28 -25.01
C CYS A 474 -15.21 16.73 -25.03
N ALA A 475 -16.32 16.99 -24.34
CA ALA A 475 -17.01 18.27 -24.30
C ALA A 475 -16.56 19.16 -23.13
N GLU A 476 -15.71 18.64 -22.23
CA GLU A 476 -15.12 19.41 -21.15
C GLU A 476 -14.14 20.42 -21.76
N PRO A 477 -14.36 21.74 -21.59
CA PRO A 477 -13.40 22.73 -22.07
C PRO A 477 -12.09 22.61 -21.27
N ILE A 478 -10.97 22.94 -21.92
CA ILE A 478 -9.73 23.15 -21.16
C ILE A 478 -9.97 24.38 -20.29
N HIS A 479 -10.05 24.16 -18.98
CA HIS A 479 -10.01 25.24 -18.02
C HIS A 479 -8.61 25.84 -18.02
N GLY A 480 -8.55 27.17 -18.17
CA GLY A 480 -7.35 27.95 -17.96
C GLY A 480 -6.94 27.95 -16.48
N PRO A 481 -5.88 28.67 -16.11
CA PRO A 481 -5.36 28.77 -14.75
C PRO A 481 -6.29 29.48 -13.74
N ASP A 482 -7.61 29.48 -13.92
CA ASP A 482 -8.55 30.18 -13.06
C ASP A 482 -8.46 29.66 -11.62
N GLY A 483 -8.15 30.56 -10.68
CA GLY A 483 -7.95 30.20 -9.28
C GLY A 483 -6.57 29.66 -8.92
N ILE A 484 -5.58 29.73 -9.82
CA ILE A 484 -4.19 29.41 -9.45
C ILE A 484 -3.72 30.37 -8.35
N SER A 485 -3.42 29.81 -7.18
CA SER A 485 -2.75 30.57 -6.13
C SER A 485 -1.34 30.91 -6.59
N HIS A 486 -1.13 32.18 -6.97
CA HIS A 486 0.20 32.72 -7.27
C HIS A 486 1.08 32.83 -6.03
N TYR A 487 0.45 32.83 -4.84
CA TYR A 487 1.13 32.98 -3.56
C TYR A 487 1.05 31.72 -2.72
N TRP A 488 2.15 31.40 -2.05
CA TRP A 488 2.20 30.38 -1.02
C TRP A 488 3.18 30.86 0.05
N GLU A 489 2.80 30.80 1.32
CA GLU A 489 3.50 31.46 2.43
C GLU A 489 4.97 31.04 2.59
N GLY A 490 5.34 29.86 2.09
CA GLY A 490 6.73 29.42 2.11
C GLY A 490 7.60 30.05 1.02
N ASN A 491 7.05 30.57 -0.09
CA ASN A 491 7.85 31.04 -1.23
C ASN A 491 8.20 32.54 -1.15
N ASN A 492 8.54 33.02 0.06
CA ASN A 492 8.93 34.40 0.28
C ASN A 492 10.41 34.61 -0.07
N ASP A 493 10.66 35.36 -1.14
CA ASP A 493 11.99 35.91 -1.43
C ASP A 493 12.21 37.15 -0.56
N SER A 494 12.93 36.98 0.54
CA SER A 494 13.35 38.09 1.39
C SER A 494 14.86 38.18 1.31
N SER A 495 15.38 39.27 0.74
CA SER A 495 16.81 39.54 0.79
C SER A 495 17.20 39.64 2.28
N ILE A 496 17.92 38.64 2.77
CA ILE A 496 18.27 38.57 4.18
C ILE A 496 19.43 39.52 4.45
N THR A 497 19.20 40.56 5.25
CA THR A 497 20.30 41.43 5.69
C THR A 497 21.32 40.62 6.48
N ASP A 498 22.59 40.69 6.05
CA ASP A 498 23.75 40.00 6.63
C ASP A 498 23.56 38.48 6.82
N ILE A 499 23.27 37.79 5.71
CA ILE A 499 23.10 36.33 5.70
C ILE A 499 24.33 35.58 6.26
N ALA A 500 25.54 36.10 6.07
CA ALA A 500 26.75 35.51 6.60
C ALA A 500 26.81 35.59 8.14
N ALA A 501 26.43 36.72 8.74
CA ALA A 501 26.31 36.79 10.19
C ALA A 501 25.27 35.80 10.74
N LYS A 502 24.09 35.69 10.11
CA LYS A 502 23.05 34.75 10.55
C LYS A 502 23.48 33.28 10.44
N ILE A 503 24.17 32.89 9.38
CA ILE A 503 24.73 31.54 9.25
C ILE A 503 25.74 31.27 10.38
N ARG A 504 26.62 32.24 10.66
CA ARG A 504 27.59 32.13 11.75
C ARG A 504 26.92 32.06 13.12
N GLU A 505 25.87 32.83 13.37
CA GLU A 505 25.08 32.79 14.59
C GLU A 505 24.50 31.39 14.83
N ILE A 506 23.85 30.80 13.82
CA ILE A 506 23.30 29.44 13.94
C ILE A 506 24.41 28.42 14.17
N LYS A 507 25.52 28.53 13.45
CA LYS A 507 26.69 27.65 13.59
C LYS A 507 27.23 27.63 15.03
N TRP A 508 27.33 28.80 15.66
CA TRP A 508 27.88 28.97 17.01
C TRP A 508 26.85 28.89 18.14
N SER A 509 25.56 28.72 17.82
CA SER A 509 24.51 28.54 18.84
C SER A 509 24.74 27.30 19.71
N GLU A 510 24.20 27.29 20.93
CA GLU A 510 24.35 26.17 21.89
C GLU A 510 23.29 25.07 21.73
N VAL A 511 22.44 25.14 20.70
CA VAL A 511 21.41 24.11 20.45
C VAL A 511 22.03 22.81 19.92
N ASN A 512 21.27 21.71 19.96
CA ASN A 512 21.73 20.42 19.43
C ASN A 512 21.93 20.47 17.90
N GLN A 513 22.68 19.52 17.36
CA GLN A 513 23.07 19.49 15.95
C GLN A 513 21.87 19.41 14.99
N GLU A 514 20.84 18.64 15.34
CA GLU A 514 19.64 18.49 14.52
C GLU A 514 18.87 19.82 14.38
N ASP A 515 18.73 20.55 15.49
CA ASP A 515 18.06 21.86 15.48
C ASP A 515 18.88 22.92 14.74
N LYS A 516 20.22 22.86 14.80
CA LYS A 516 21.10 23.69 13.97
C LYS A 516 20.87 23.44 12.48
N GLU A 517 20.84 22.18 12.07
CA GLU A 517 20.62 21.81 10.67
C GLU A 517 19.25 22.27 10.18
N ARG A 518 18.19 22.04 10.96
CA ARG A 518 16.84 22.53 10.67
C ARG A 518 16.79 24.05 10.55
N ALA A 519 17.45 24.78 11.46
CA ALA A 519 17.52 26.24 11.42
C ALA A 519 18.30 26.73 10.20
N LEU A 520 19.41 26.08 9.84
CA LEU A 520 20.17 26.40 8.63
C LEU A 520 19.32 26.18 7.38
N ILE A 521 18.62 25.06 7.22
CA ILE A 521 17.78 24.82 6.05
C ILE A 521 16.67 25.87 5.93
N LYS A 522 16.04 26.24 7.06
CA LYS A 522 15.06 27.34 7.10
C LYS A 522 15.66 28.66 6.59
N LEU A 523 16.88 28.98 7.03
CA LEU A 523 17.58 30.18 6.57
C LEU A 523 17.95 30.09 5.08
N LEU A 524 18.45 28.93 4.64
CA LEU A 524 18.86 28.69 3.26
C LEU A 524 17.70 28.86 2.27
N ALA A 525 16.49 28.43 2.64
CA ALA A 525 15.31 28.62 1.80
C ALA A 525 14.93 30.09 1.58
N LEU A 526 15.30 30.97 2.50
CA LEU A 526 15.03 32.41 2.40
C LEU A 526 16.07 33.16 1.54
N THR A 527 17.25 32.59 1.30
CA THR A 527 18.37 33.15 0.49
C THR A 527 17.90 33.68 -0.86
N SER A 528 18.19 34.92 -1.24
CA SER A 528 17.89 35.46 -2.58
C SER A 528 18.97 35.12 -3.63
N TYR A 529 18.68 35.31 -4.93
CA TYR A 529 19.56 34.82 -6.01
C TYR A 529 20.97 35.39 -5.90
N ASN A 530 21.08 36.70 -5.62
CA ASN A 530 22.33 37.44 -5.44
C ASN A 530 23.11 37.05 -4.16
N GLN A 531 22.57 36.19 -3.30
CA GLN A 531 23.22 35.73 -2.06
C GLN A 531 23.81 34.32 -2.18
N ILE A 532 23.61 33.62 -3.31
CA ILE A 532 24.04 32.23 -3.50
C ILE A 532 25.55 32.06 -3.28
N ASP A 533 26.40 32.96 -3.80
CA ASP A 533 27.86 32.89 -3.58
C ASP A 533 28.22 32.97 -2.09
N THR A 534 27.71 33.98 -1.39
CA THR A 534 27.94 34.17 0.05
C THR A 534 27.49 32.93 0.83
N VAL A 535 26.28 32.44 0.56
CA VAL A 535 25.72 31.28 1.24
C VAL A 535 26.57 30.03 1.02
N LEU A 536 26.91 29.71 -0.24
CA LEU A 536 27.68 28.51 -0.55
C LEU A 536 29.06 28.54 0.11
N ASN A 537 29.71 29.71 0.17
CA ASN A 537 31.00 29.85 0.86
C ASN A 537 30.89 29.67 2.37
N GLU A 538 29.86 30.25 3.01
CA GLU A 538 29.68 30.18 4.47
C GLU A 538 29.29 28.78 4.96
N ILE A 539 28.50 28.04 4.19
CA ILE A 539 28.05 26.69 4.59
C ILE A 539 29.01 25.58 4.15
N GLU A 540 30.03 25.84 3.34
CA GLU A 540 30.88 24.81 2.72
C GLU A 540 31.49 23.87 3.77
N GLU A 541 32.06 24.44 4.83
CA GLU A 541 32.75 23.72 5.89
C GLU A 541 31.82 23.26 7.04
N ILE A 542 30.52 23.59 6.96
CA ILE A 542 29.53 23.11 7.93
C ILE A 542 29.18 21.65 7.59
N LYS A 543 29.38 20.77 8.56
CA LYS A 543 29.01 19.35 8.45
C LYS A 543 27.53 19.19 8.80
N PHE A 544 26.82 18.44 7.96
CA PHE A 544 25.48 17.94 8.25
C PHE A 544 25.61 16.45 8.57
N GLU A 545 25.01 16.02 9.66
CA GLU A 545 24.75 14.62 9.91
C GLU A 545 23.78 14.15 8.84
N LYS A 546 24.11 13.07 8.12
CA LYS A 546 23.24 12.57 7.06
C LYS A 546 21.96 11.99 7.67
N ILE A 547 20.96 12.83 7.88
CA ILE A 547 19.58 12.40 8.12
C ILE A 547 18.96 12.15 6.74
N LYS A 548 18.22 11.04 6.58
CA LYS A 548 17.72 10.49 5.30
C LYS A 548 17.02 11.48 4.35
N TYR A 549 16.57 12.65 4.82
CA TYR A 549 15.73 13.59 4.07
C TYR A 549 16.26 15.04 4.03
N ILE A 550 17.44 15.29 4.62
CA ILE A 550 18.00 16.63 4.78
C ILE A 550 19.33 16.70 4.00
N ASP A 551 19.33 17.45 2.89
CA ASP A 551 20.53 17.76 2.11
C ASP A 551 20.81 19.27 2.22
N LYS A 552 22.00 19.61 2.73
CA LYS A 552 22.53 20.98 2.89
C LYS A 552 22.40 21.82 1.62
N TYR A 553 22.53 21.20 0.45
CA TYR A 553 22.48 21.89 -0.84
C TYR A 553 21.15 21.72 -1.57
N SER A 554 20.13 21.13 -0.94
CA SER A 554 18.83 20.90 -1.58
C SER A 554 18.16 22.18 -2.09
N PHE A 555 18.38 23.33 -1.46
CA PHE A 555 17.82 24.63 -1.88
C PHE A 555 18.23 25.01 -3.31
N MET A 556 19.41 24.59 -3.78
CA MET A 556 19.86 24.85 -5.16
C MET A 556 18.96 24.19 -6.20
N LYS A 557 18.45 22.98 -5.90
CA LYS A 557 17.52 22.27 -6.77
C LYS A 557 16.06 22.63 -6.47
N LYS A 558 15.67 22.64 -5.19
CA LYS A 558 14.27 22.83 -4.79
C LYS A 558 13.79 24.27 -4.99
N ASP A 559 14.62 25.25 -4.63
CA ASP A 559 14.20 26.65 -4.55
C ASP A 559 14.57 27.41 -5.82
N TRP A 560 15.74 27.10 -6.37
CA TRP A 560 16.26 27.73 -7.59
C TRP A 560 16.07 26.88 -8.85
N GLY A 561 15.71 25.60 -8.74
CA GLY A 561 15.40 24.75 -9.88
C GLY A 561 16.55 24.56 -10.87
N PHE A 562 17.80 24.67 -10.42
CA PHE A 562 18.96 24.39 -11.25
C PHE A 562 19.07 22.90 -11.57
N LEU A 563 19.38 22.61 -12.84
CA LEU A 563 19.66 21.27 -13.33
C LEU A 563 21.12 20.89 -13.07
N PHE A 564 21.34 19.80 -12.33
CA PHE A 564 22.69 19.30 -12.01
C PHE A 564 22.86 17.83 -12.40
N GLU A 565 23.83 17.55 -13.27
CA GLU A 565 24.05 16.22 -13.84
C GLU A 565 24.66 15.22 -12.85
N ALA A 566 25.71 15.64 -12.11
CA ALA A 566 26.45 14.79 -11.17
C ALA A 566 26.05 14.99 -9.69
N GLY A 567 24.97 15.75 -9.45
CA GLY A 567 24.57 16.19 -8.12
C GLY A 567 25.45 17.30 -7.53
N PHE A 568 24.86 18.15 -6.68
CA PHE A 568 25.53 19.35 -6.14
C PHE A 568 26.44 19.08 -4.91
N ASN A 569 26.52 17.81 -4.49
CA ASN A 569 27.31 17.39 -3.32
C ASN A 569 28.82 17.32 -3.58
N SER A 570 29.27 17.35 -4.84
CA SER A 570 30.70 17.42 -5.19
C SER A 570 31.26 18.84 -5.04
N ARG A 571 32.36 18.98 -4.28
CA ARG A 571 33.08 20.26 -4.13
C ARG A 571 33.58 20.81 -5.47
N GLY A 572 34.06 19.94 -6.35
CA GLY A 572 34.50 20.35 -7.69
C GLY A 572 33.37 20.97 -8.49
N TYR A 573 32.19 20.34 -8.45
CA TYR A 573 31.00 20.83 -9.14
C TYR A 573 30.50 22.17 -8.57
N ARG A 574 30.54 22.36 -7.25
CA ARG A 574 30.18 23.65 -6.63
C ARG A 574 31.13 24.78 -7.02
N LYS A 575 32.43 24.49 -7.11
CA LYS A 575 33.42 25.48 -7.59
C LYS A 575 33.19 25.85 -9.06
N GLU A 576 32.88 24.88 -9.91
CA GLU A 576 32.49 25.11 -11.31
C GLU A 576 31.23 25.98 -11.38
N PHE A 577 30.20 25.64 -10.59
CA PHE A 577 28.98 26.44 -10.51
C PHE A 577 29.26 27.88 -10.09
N LEU A 578 30.03 28.10 -9.01
CA LEU A 578 30.38 29.44 -8.55
C LEU A 578 31.20 30.22 -9.56
N HIS A 579 32.08 29.55 -10.32
CA HIS A 579 32.82 30.18 -11.42
C HIS A 579 31.86 30.72 -12.49
N HIS A 580 30.91 29.90 -12.96
CA HIS A 580 29.92 30.33 -13.93
C HIS A 580 28.94 31.36 -13.37
N TYR A 581 28.47 31.18 -12.15
CA TYR A 581 27.55 32.11 -11.47
C TYR A 581 28.12 33.53 -11.36
N LYS A 582 29.44 33.66 -11.18
CA LYS A 582 30.12 34.97 -11.14
C LYS A 582 30.39 35.57 -12.51
N ALA A 583 30.51 34.73 -13.54
CA ALA A 583 30.91 35.14 -14.89
C ALA A 583 29.72 35.39 -15.82
N LEU A 584 28.59 34.75 -15.56
CA LEU A 584 27.41 34.76 -16.43
C LEU A 584 26.28 35.59 -15.83
N SER A 585 25.43 36.16 -16.69
CA SER A 585 24.14 36.70 -16.25
C SER A 585 23.25 35.57 -15.70
N GLU A 586 22.18 35.90 -14.97
CA GLU A 586 21.21 34.90 -14.51
C GLU A 586 20.64 34.09 -15.69
N TYR A 587 20.29 34.77 -16.78
CA TYR A 587 19.82 34.13 -18.02
C TYR A 587 20.86 33.15 -18.57
N ASP A 588 22.10 33.63 -18.76
CA ASP A 588 23.17 32.83 -19.37
C ASP A 588 23.56 31.63 -18.49
N LEU A 589 23.43 31.75 -17.17
CA LEU A 589 23.68 30.65 -16.24
C LEU A 589 22.63 29.54 -16.38
N TYR A 590 21.35 29.87 -16.41
CA TYR A 590 20.29 28.87 -16.65
C TYR A 590 20.43 28.25 -18.05
N ALA A 591 20.68 29.08 -19.07
CA ALA A 591 20.91 28.62 -20.44
C ALA A 591 22.12 27.67 -20.54
N TYR A 592 23.22 27.97 -19.85
CA TYR A 592 24.40 27.11 -19.78
C TYR A 592 24.06 25.72 -19.23
N TYR A 593 23.33 25.64 -18.11
CA TYR A 593 22.99 24.35 -17.51
C TYR A 593 21.92 23.56 -18.29
N LEU A 594 20.97 24.24 -18.95
CA LEU A 594 20.06 23.59 -19.88
C LEU A 594 20.80 22.99 -21.07
N LYS A 595 21.73 23.74 -21.67
CA LYS A 595 22.58 23.26 -22.77
C LYS A 595 23.49 22.10 -22.33
N LYS A 596 24.11 22.21 -21.15
CA LYS A 596 24.94 21.15 -20.56
C LYS A 596 24.14 19.87 -20.33
N GLY A 597 22.86 19.99 -19.96
CA GLY A 597 21.94 18.87 -19.82
C GLY A 597 21.30 18.36 -21.12
N GLY A 598 21.67 18.92 -22.28
CA GLY A 598 21.15 18.49 -23.58
C GLY A 598 19.69 18.86 -23.84
N ILE A 599 19.15 19.88 -23.18
CA ILE A 599 17.76 20.32 -23.39
C ILE A 599 17.65 21.11 -24.69
N ASP A 600 16.75 20.66 -25.58
CA ASP A 600 16.45 21.35 -26.83
C ASP A 600 15.30 22.36 -26.63
N TYR A 601 15.64 23.64 -26.44
CA TYR A 601 14.69 24.74 -26.21
C TYR A 601 14.95 25.95 -27.12
N GLN A 602 15.92 25.86 -28.04
CA GLN A 602 16.35 26.98 -28.88
C GLN A 602 16.12 26.68 -30.37
N ASN A 603 15.97 27.77 -31.14
CA ASN A 603 16.08 27.74 -32.59
C ASN A 603 17.57 27.58 -33.00
N PRO A 604 17.86 27.24 -34.27
CA PRO A 604 19.24 27.16 -34.77
C PRO A 604 20.06 28.46 -34.63
N ASP A 605 19.40 29.61 -34.54
CA ASP A 605 20.04 30.92 -34.34
C ASP A 605 20.33 31.26 -32.86
N GLY A 606 19.97 30.38 -31.93
CA GLY A 606 20.15 30.55 -30.49
C GLY A 606 19.03 31.33 -29.78
N THR A 607 18.01 31.79 -30.48
CA THR A 607 16.82 32.39 -29.86
C THR A 607 15.92 31.32 -29.22
N LEU A 608 15.03 31.72 -28.31
CA LEU A 608 14.07 30.79 -27.69
C LEU A 608 13.11 30.22 -28.75
N ASP A 609 12.94 28.91 -28.75
CA ASP A 609 11.92 28.22 -29.55
C ASP A 609 10.69 27.98 -28.68
N TYR A 610 9.69 28.86 -28.81
CA TYR A 610 8.51 28.84 -27.96
C TYR A 610 7.66 27.58 -28.13
N ASP A 611 7.69 26.93 -29.30
CA ASP A 611 6.97 25.66 -29.52
C ASP A 611 7.63 24.53 -28.72
N LYS A 612 8.97 24.42 -28.78
CA LYS A 612 9.71 23.44 -27.95
C LYS A 612 9.55 23.72 -26.47
N ILE A 613 9.55 25.00 -26.07
CA ILE A 613 9.33 25.40 -24.69
C ILE A 613 7.92 25.01 -24.24
N TYR A 614 6.91 25.23 -25.06
CA TYR A 614 5.53 24.83 -24.76
C TYR A 614 5.43 23.32 -24.46
N ASP A 615 6.08 22.48 -25.27
CA ASP A 615 6.16 21.03 -25.04
C ASP A 615 6.85 20.68 -23.71
N ILE A 616 7.95 21.36 -23.38
CA ILE A 616 8.66 21.18 -22.11
C ILE A 616 7.75 21.52 -20.93
N LEU A 617 7.05 22.65 -21.00
CA LEU A 617 6.10 23.08 -19.96
C LEU A 617 4.91 22.11 -19.83
N LYS A 618 4.46 21.52 -20.93
CA LYS A 618 3.32 20.58 -20.98
C LYS A 618 3.65 19.22 -20.37
N HIS A 619 4.85 18.68 -20.63
CA HIS A 619 5.13 17.26 -20.39
C HIS A 619 6.26 16.94 -19.41
N ASN A 620 7.19 17.87 -19.15
CA ASN A 620 8.41 17.53 -18.41
C ASN A 620 8.33 17.81 -16.90
N ILE A 621 7.13 18.14 -16.40
CA ILE A 621 6.79 17.99 -14.99
C ILE A 621 6.23 16.58 -14.84
N VAL A 622 7.12 15.64 -14.59
CA VAL A 622 6.84 14.22 -14.74
C VAL A 622 6.33 13.63 -13.44
N ASP A 623 5.09 13.15 -13.44
CA ASP A 623 4.64 12.15 -12.47
C ASP A 623 5.04 10.73 -12.91
N SER A 624 5.15 9.84 -11.95
CA SER A 624 5.39 8.42 -12.19
C SER A 624 4.25 7.78 -12.97
N PHE A 625 4.56 6.76 -13.78
CA PHE A 625 3.54 6.00 -14.49
C PHE A 625 2.62 5.25 -13.51
N VAL A 626 3.19 4.67 -12.46
CA VAL A 626 2.48 3.88 -11.45
C VAL A 626 3.27 3.98 -10.15
N GLY A 627 2.59 4.13 -9.01
CA GLY A 627 3.23 4.26 -7.70
C GLY A 627 3.84 5.64 -7.47
N GLY A 628 5.07 5.68 -6.94
CA GLY A 628 5.84 6.94 -6.78
C GLY A 628 5.41 7.85 -5.62
N GLY A 629 4.37 7.49 -4.86
CA GLY A 629 3.97 8.17 -3.61
C GLY A 629 3.61 9.65 -3.78
N GLY A 630 3.13 10.05 -4.97
CA GLY A 630 2.80 11.43 -5.30
C GLY A 630 4.02 12.35 -5.46
N ALA A 631 5.20 11.80 -5.69
CA ALA A 631 6.40 12.58 -5.98
C ALA A 631 6.46 13.00 -7.46
N TRP A 632 7.02 14.18 -7.72
CA TRP A 632 7.12 14.76 -9.06
C TRP A 632 8.57 15.00 -9.45
N ARG A 633 8.90 14.85 -10.74
CA ARG A 633 10.19 15.24 -11.31
C ARG A 633 10.02 16.40 -12.28
N ASP A 634 10.36 17.58 -11.81
CA ASP A 634 10.54 18.77 -12.64
C ASP A 634 12.03 19.04 -12.70
N ASN A 635 12.69 18.42 -13.69
CA ASN A 635 14.15 18.43 -13.79
C ASN A 635 14.65 19.69 -14.50
N GLU A 636 13.96 20.13 -15.55
CA GLU A 636 14.36 21.25 -16.40
C GLU A 636 13.30 22.36 -16.53
N VAL A 637 12.04 22.09 -16.15
CA VAL A 637 10.90 22.98 -16.48
C VAL A 637 11.06 24.32 -15.80
N TYR A 638 11.45 24.34 -14.53
CA TYR A 638 11.71 25.60 -13.85
C TYR A 638 12.84 26.41 -14.47
N SER A 639 13.93 25.76 -14.92
CA SER A 639 15.03 26.45 -15.60
C SER A 639 14.58 27.11 -16.91
N VAL A 640 13.68 26.45 -17.66
CA VAL A 640 13.07 27.04 -18.87
C VAL A 640 12.14 28.20 -18.51
N ILE A 641 11.33 28.06 -17.47
CA ILE A 641 10.49 29.15 -16.96
C ILE A 641 11.34 30.37 -16.60
N LYS A 642 12.52 30.19 -15.97
CA LYS A 642 13.42 31.31 -15.65
C LYS A 642 13.89 32.07 -16.88
N LEU A 643 14.13 31.39 -18.00
CA LEU A 643 14.44 32.06 -19.26
C LEU A 643 13.26 32.92 -19.72
N LEU A 644 12.04 32.39 -19.69
CA LEU A 644 10.82 33.16 -20.04
C LEU A 644 10.63 34.37 -19.11
N GLU A 645 10.80 34.18 -17.80
CA GLU A 645 10.64 35.25 -16.81
C GLU A 645 11.58 36.43 -17.08
N ILE A 646 12.83 36.13 -17.43
CA ILE A 646 13.84 37.15 -17.73
C ILE A 646 13.60 37.78 -19.10
N THR A 647 13.31 36.98 -20.13
CA THR A 647 13.07 37.46 -21.50
C THR A 647 11.86 38.40 -21.58
N HIS A 648 10.79 38.08 -20.85
CA HIS A 648 9.56 38.90 -20.84
C HIS A 648 9.48 39.87 -19.65
N ASN A 649 10.52 39.90 -18.80
CA ASN A 649 10.59 40.75 -17.60
C ASN A 649 9.31 40.64 -16.73
N SER A 650 8.82 39.43 -16.51
CA SER A 650 7.58 39.15 -15.79
C SER A 650 7.66 37.80 -15.10
N THR A 651 7.07 37.67 -13.91
CA THR A 651 6.89 36.35 -13.25
C THR A 651 5.45 35.85 -13.34
N LEU A 652 4.57 36.54 -14.09
CA LEU A 652 3.12 36.29 -14.10
C LEU A 652 2.49 36.30 -12.69
N GLY A 653 3.05 37.10 -11.79
CA GLY A 653 2.60 37.22 -10.39
C GLY A 653 3.17 36.17 -9.44
N PHE A 654 3.94 35.17 -9.93
CA PHE A 654 4.58 34.18 -9.07
C PHE A 654 5.84 34.75 -8.38
N PRO A 655 6.28 34.15 -7.25
CA PRO A 655 7.53 34.52 -6.60
C PRO A 655 8.75 34.20 -7.47
N LYS A 656 9.86 34.92 -7.21
CA LYS A 656 11.11 34.77 -7.98
C LYS A 656 11.78 33.40 -7.87
N LYS A 657 11.43 32.62 -6.84
CA LYS A 657 11.90 31.25 -6.60
C LYS A 657 10.81 30.23 -6.90
N ARG A 658 11.23 28.97 -7.07
CA ARG A 658 10.37 27.82 -7.33
C ARG A 658 9.60 27.37 -6.09
N CYS A 659 10.30 27.12 -4.99
CA CYS A 659 9.79 26.50 -3.77
C CYS A 659 10.54 27.00 -2.52
N ASN A 660 10.23 26.40 -1.38
CA ASN A 660 10.95 26.50 -0.12
C ASN A 660 11.46 25.12 0.34
N SER A 661 12.77 24.99 0.47
CA SER A 661 13.45 23.75 0.85
C SER A 661 13.32 23.39 2.34
N ALA A 662 12.76 24.27 3.17
CA ALA A 662 12.65 24.14 4.62
C ALA A 662 11.48 23.27 5.11
N GLY A 663 11.38 22.07 4.55
CA GLY A 663 10.49 21.03 5.06
C GLY A 663 9.08 21.04 4.47
N VAL A 664 8.89 21.70 3.32
CA VAL A 664 7.62 21.60 2.60
C VAL A 664 7.69 20.50 1.56
N TYR A 665 6.79 19.54 1.72
CA TYR A 665 6.52 18.50 0.74
C TYR A 665 5.63 19.10 -0.37
N GLY A 666 6.05 18.99 -1.62
CA GLY A 666 5.12 19.12 -2.76
C GLY A 666 5.16 20.40 -3.60
N CYS A 667 6.13 21.33 -3.52
CA CYS A 667 6.17 22.37 -4.57
C CYS A 667 6.73 21.83 -5.90
N ASN A 668 5.89 21.83 -6.93
CA ASN A 668 6.27 21.66 -8.32
C ASN A 668 6.08 22.98 -9.09
N ALA A 669 6.53 23.04 -10.34
CA ALA A 669 6.31 24.20 -11.20
C ALA A 669 5.00 24.11 -12.02
N ALA A 670 4.06 23.20 -11.71
CA ALA A 670 2.92 22.88 -12.58
C ALA A 670 2.03 24.10 -12.84
N ASN A 671 1.60 24.78 -11.78
CA ASN A 671 0.80 25.99 -11.89
C ASN A 671 1.51 27.10 -12.69
N ARG A 672 2.82 27.25 -12.47
CA ARG A 672 3.63 28.25 -13.17
C ARG A 672 3.81 27.88 -14.65
N ALA A 673 4.03 26.61 -14.95
CA ALA A 673 4.14 26.09 -16.31
C ALA A 673 2.83 26.28 -17.08
N THR A 674 1.68 25.99 -16.46
CA THR A 674 0.36 26.24 -17.06
C THR A 674 0.12 27.72 -17.34
N ALA A 675 0.47 28.61 -16.40
CA ALA A 675 0.36 30.05 -16.63
C ALA A 675 1.26 30.53 -17.78
N TRP A 676 2.50 30.02 -17.88
CA TRP A 676 3.38 30.36 -18.99
C TRP A 676 2.90 29.80 -20.32
N ARG A 677 2.36 28.57 -20.36
CA ARG A 677 1.73 28.04 -21.58
C ARG A 677 0.60 28.93 -22.07
N GLN A 678 -0.27 29.38 -21.16
CA GLN A 678 -1.34 30.32 -21.50
C GLN A 678 -0.79 31.66 -21.99
N TYR A 679 0.25 32.20 -21.33
CA TYR A 679 0.91 33.44 -21.77
C TYR A 679 1.43 33.34 -23.20
N LEU A 680 2.08 32.22 -23.57
CA LEU A 680 2.59 32.01 -24.93
C LEU A 680 1.46 31.97 -25.99
N VAL A 681 0.31 31.39 -25.64
CA VAL A 681 -0.89 31.35 -26.50
C VAL A 681 -1.48 32.76 -26.66
N ASP A 682 -1.75 33.45 -25.55
CA ASP A 682 -2.41 34.76 -25.52
C ASP A 682 -1.61 35.86 -26.23
N HIS A 683 -0.27 35.72 -26.24
CA HIS A 683 0.63 36.66 -26.90
C HIS A 683 1.03 36.24 -28.31
N HIS A 684 0.40 35.18 -28.86
CA HIS A 684 0.65 34.67 -30.21
C HIS A 684 2.14 34.39 -30.49
N LEU A 685 2.85 33.80 -29.52
CA LEU A 685 4.29 33.51 -29.61
C LEU A 685 4.59 32.12 -30.21
N LEU A 686 3.60 31.25 -30.28
CA LEU A 686 3.72 29.89 -30.83
C LEU A 686 3.59 29.92 -32.36
N LYS A 687 4.38 29.10 -33.06
CA LYS A 687 4.23 28.90 -34.51
C LYS A 687 3.25 27.77 -34.82
N GLN A 688 3.07 26.84 -33.88
CA GLN A 688 2.16 25.71 -33.97
C GLN A 688 0.95 25.91 -33.05
N THR A 689 -0.14 25.22 -33.34
CA THR A 689 -1.38 25.28 -32.56
C THR A 689 -1.36 24.43 -31.30
N HIS A 690 -0.49 23.40 -31.23
CA HIS A 690 -0.38 22.45 -30.11
C HIS A 690 -1.71 21.73 -29.81
N ASP A 691 -2.38 21.27 -30.88
CA ASP A 691 -3.68 20.59 -30.81
C ASP A 691 -3.63 19.16 -30.24
N GLU A 692 -2.48 18.71 -29.71
CA GLU A 692 -2.40 17.40 -29.06
C GLU A 692 -3.18 17.40 -27.74
N PRO A 693 -3.74 16.26 -27.31
CA PRO A 693 -4.46 16.17 -26.05
C PRO A 693 -3.61 16.63 -24.85
N VAL A 694 -4.32 17.00 -23.78
CA VAL A 694 -3.72 17.45 -22.51
C VAL A 694 -2.73 16.42 -21.94
N SER A 695 -1.77 16.84 -21.11
CA SER A 695 -0.88 15.92 -20.40
C SER A 695 -1.69 15.06 -19.41
N PHE A 696 -1.20 13.87 -19.05
CA PHE A 696 -1.72 13.12 -17.90
C PHE A 696 -1.61 13.91 -16.58
N ASN A 697 -0.68 14.87 -16.50
CA ASN A 697 -0.55 15.76 -15.34
C ASN A 697 -1.41 17.04 -15.47
N TYR A 698 -2.52 16.99 -16.21
CA TYR A 698 -3.35 18.17 -16.45
C TYR A 698 -4.05 18.69 -15.18
N ARG A 699 -4.44 17.77 -14.28
CA ARG A 699 -5.21 18.08 -13.07
C ARG A 699 -4.34 18.19 -11.82
#